data_AF-A0A8C7RYT8-F1
#
_entry.id   AF-A0A8C7RYT8-F1
#
_cell.length_a   1.000
_cell.length_b   1.000
_cell.length_c   1.000
_cell.angle_alpha   90.00
_cell.angle_beta   90.00
_cell.angle_gamma   90.00
#
_symmetry.space_group_name_H-M   'P 1'
#
loop_
_entity.id
_entity.type
_entity.pdbx_description
1 polymer ?
#
loop_
_entity_poly.entity_id
_entity_poly.type
_entity_poly.pdbx_seq_one_letter_code
_entity_poly.pdbx_strand_id
1 'polypeptide(L)'
;MATPNSYKLSCSIPGHEMDVRGLSAAFFPDGAFVSVSRDRTGRVWVPNSSPDRGFTEMHCMTGHQNFVSCVCIIAPSDTYPRGLIATGGNDHNICVFTLDQPQPLFTLKGHKNTVCTLSSGKFGTLLSGSWDTTAKVWLNEKCMMTLQGHTAAVWAVVILPEQGLMLSGSADKTIKLWKAGHCEKTFTGHEDCVRGLAVVSDLEFFSCSNDTSIRRWLVTGECVQVYYSHTNYIYSLAVFPNGQDFVSTGEDRTLRIWKQGECQQTIRLPAQSVWCCCILPNGDIAVGASDGLIRVFTEVEDRMASPQDLQAFEDELSKTTIDPKTGDLGDIKMEDLPGRDHLDEPGNREGQTRLIKEGQKVEAYQWSVADSRWMKIGDVVGGSNQQTSKKVNYEGKEYDFVFTIDINEGGPSMKLPYNVTDDPWLTAHNFLQKNELSPMFLDQVANFIIENTKGHTLGAAPPSAADPFTGKATGSTSAIVSSILFTSTNIYFPKTDGVTFEQANATQIMAKLRELNGGAPGEYRLSEEVLGSLEKLLVSVCDPCASEQPTTEQISLLWKTSHWPEDIVFPVLDILRLAVRHPQVNESLCGGDADDGVALCNHLLSLMKPQARPANQMLALRTLCNCFSGWRGRALLLAQREAVLSHAADLCSVCNKNIHIALATLVLNYAGSLHGQPDLEAKAQCLSVASAALESVQDKEAVFRLLVALGTTVASDQTAQDLAKSLGVTSQIAKYTSVTDPAKVGECCQLVLKELQ
;
A
#
# COMPACT_ATOMS: atom_id res chain seq x y z
N MET A 1 -37.97 -9.29 24.89
CA MET A 1 -37.14 -8.15 24.45
C MET A 1 -37.36 -8.02 22.95
N ALA A 2 -37.47 -6.80 22.41
CA ALA A 2 -37.51 -6.65 20.95
C ALA A 2 -36.16 -7.12 20.39
N THR A 3 -36.17 -7.86 19.28
CA THR A 3 -34.97 -8.10 18.48
C THR A 3 -34.43 -6.75 18.01
N PRO A 4 -33.14 -6.43 18.20
CA PRO A 4 -32.58 -5.20 17.67
C PRO A 4 -32.69 -5.22 16.13
N ASN A 5 -33.27 -4.19 15.53
CA ASN A 5 -33.43 -4.14 14.07
C ASN A 5 -32.06 -4.21 13.39
N SER A 6 -31.90 -5.19 12.51
CA SER A 6 -30.71 -5.37 11.66
C SER A 6 -30.81 -4.53 10.40
N TYR A 7 -29.69 -3.98 9.95
CA TYR A 7 -29.60 -3.33 8.63
C TYR A 7 -29.61 -4.40 7.54
N LYS A 8 -30.54 -4.29 6.58
CA LYS A 8 -30.62 -5.16 5.40
C LYS A 8 -30.57 -4.36 4.13
N LEU A 9 -30.24 -5.00 3.01
CA LEU A 9 -30.23 -4.34 1.70
C LEU A 9 -31.63 -3.74 1.45
N SER A 10 -31.65 -2.46 1.08
CA SER A 10 -32.82 -1.74 0.60
C SER A 10 -32.82 -1.72 -0.93
N CYS A 11 -31.70 -1.35 -1.55
CA CYS A 11 -31.50 -1.44 -2.99
C CYS A 11 -30.01 -1.46 -3.37
N SER A 12 -29.73 -1.97 -4.58
CA SER A 12 -28.45 -1.82 -5.28
C SER A 12 -28.64 -0.88 -6.46
N ILE A 13 -27.78 0.14 -6.57
CA ILE A 13 -27.91 1.23 -7.53
C ILE A 13 -26.72 1.13 -8.52
N PRO A 14 -26.95 0.68 -9.76
CA PRO A 14 -25.95 0.72 -10.81
C PRO A 14 -25.85 2.13 -11.39
N GLY A 15 -24.64 2.53 -11.80
CA GLY A 15 -24.44 3.81 -12.47
C GLY A 15 -22.99 4.12 -12.84
N HIS A 16 -22.03 3.77 -11.97
CA HIS A 16 -20.62 4.00 -12.24
C HIS A 16 -19.96 2.79 -12.93
N GLU A 17 -19.03 3.06 -13.84
CA GLU A 17 -18.28 2.01 -14.58
C GLU A 17 -17.03 1.52 -13.82
N MET A 18 -16.66 2.22 -12.75
CA MET A 18 -15.49 1.94 -11.91
C MET A 18 -15.79 2.28 -10.44
N ASP A 19 -14.87 1.95 -9.53
CA ASP A 19 -14.99 2.15 -8.08
C ASP A 19 -15.69 3.43 -7.66
N VAL A 20 -16.70 3.31 -6.80
CA VAL A 20 -17.32 4.47 -6.15
C VAL A 20 -16.42 4.90 -4.99
N ARG A 21 -15.83 6.09 -5.09
CA ARG A 21 -14.76 6.57 -4.20
C ARG A 21 -15.20 7.53 -3.13
N GLY A 22 -16.34 8.19 -3.30
CA GLY A 22 -16.92 9.08 -2.30
C GLY A 22 -18.44 9.12 -2.39
N LEU A 23 -19.07 9.35 -1.23
CA LEU A 23 -20.51 9.51 -1.07
C LEU A 23 -20.77 10.68 -0.11
N SER A 24 -21.82 11.46 -0.35
CA SER A 24 -22.27 12.52 0.55
C SER A 24 -23.78 12.73 0.45
N ALA A 25 -24.49 12.73 1.59
CA ALA A 25 -25.92 12.98 1.63
C ALA A 25 -26.23 14.46 1.30
N ALA A 26 -27.26 14.70 0.49
CA ALA A 26 -27.64 16.03 0.03
C ALA A 26 -28.84 16.60 0.81
N PHE A 27 -28.90 17.93 0.92
CA PHE A 27 -30.02 18.63 1.55
C PHE A 27 -31.24 18.77 0.63
N PHE A 28 -31.06 18.58 -0.69
CA PHE A 28 -32.12 18.76 -1.67
C PHE A 28 -31.87 17.89 -2.93
N PRO A 29 -32.92 17.31 -3.54
CA PRO A 29 -34.25 17.10 -2.96
C PRO A 29 -34.15 16.17 -1.73
N ASP A 30 -35.24 16.03 -0.97
CA ASP A 30 -35.20 15.24 0.25
C ASP A 30 -34.82 13.77 -0.02
N GLY A 31 -34.02 13.20 0.87
CA GLY A 31 -33.42 11.87 0.73
C GLY A 31 -32.36 11.72 -0.37
N ALA A 32 -32.01 12.78 -1.12
CA ALA A 32 -30.99 12.69 -2.17
C ALA A 32 -29.56 12.51 -1.63
N PHE A 33 -28.67 11.97 -2.46
CA PHE A 33 -27.23 11.90 -2.17
C PHE A 33 -26.40 11.98 -3.44
N VAL A 34 -25.10 12.20 -3.29
CA VAL A 34 -24.15 12.34 -4.39
C VAL A 34 -23.05 11.29 -4.27
N SER A 35 -22.71 10.65 -5.39
CA SER A 35 -21.55 9.75 -5.51
C SER A 35 -20.49 10.31 -6.45
N VAL A 36 -19.25 9.83 -6.32
CA VAL A 36 -18.15 10.09 -7.26
C VAL A 36 -17.31 8.84 -7.51
N SER A 37 -16.73 8.71 -8.70
CA SER A 37 -16.02 7.51 -9.14
C SER A 37 -14.73 7.78 -9.92
N ARG A 38 -13.90 6.74 -10.02
CA ARG A 38 -12.76 6.68 -10.95
C ARG A 38 -13.18 6.75 -12.43
N ASP A 39 -14.46 6.53 -12.77
CA ASP A 39 -14.98 6.75 -14.12
C ASP A 39 -14.93 8.22 -14.60
N ARG A 40 -14.49 9.14 -13.72
CA ARG A 40 -14.33 10.60 -13.89
C ARG A 40 -15.63 11.39 -13.72
N THR A 41 -16.67 10.76 -13.22
CA THR A 41 -17.99 11.38 -13.00
C THR A 41 -18.33 11.51 -11.51
N GLY A 42 -19.24 12.44 -11.22
CA GLY A 42 -20.10 12.36 -10.05
C GLY A 42 -21.56 12.22 -10.47
N ARG A 43 -22.42 11.65 -9.63
CA ARG A 43 -23.85 11.46 -9.95
C ARG A 43 -24.72 11.90 -8.79
N VAL A 44 -25.81 12.59 -9.09
CA VAL A 44 -26.82 13.01 -8.12
C VAL A 44 -27.94 11.98 -8.15
N TRP A 45 -28.18 11.32 -7.02
CA TRP A 45 -29.19 10.28 -6.85
C TRP A 45 -30.37 10.83 -6.06
N VAL A 46 -31.58 10.55 -6.53
CA VAL A 46 -32.82 10.95 -5.85
C VAL A 46 -33.69 9.74 -5.59
N PRO A 47 -34.42 9.68 -4.46
CA PRO A 47 -35.41 8.64 -4.21
C PRO A 47 -36.41 8.58 -5.37
N ASN A 48 -36.64 7.37 -5.88
CA ASN A 48 -37.61 7.17 -6.94
C ASN A 48 -39.05 7.20 -6.38
N SER A 49 -40.03 7.46 -7.24
CA SER A 49 -41.46 7.45 -6.86
C SER A 49 -42.13 6.08 -7.06
N SER A 50 -41.35 5.03 -7.33
CA SER A 50 -41.84 3.71 -7.69
C SER A 50 -41.96 2.77 -6.47
N PRO A 51 -42.69 1.65 -6.58
CA PRO A 51 -42.94 0.76 -5.44
C PRO A 51 -41.70 0.08 -4.87
N ASP A 52 -40.61 0.05 -5.63
CA ASP A 52 -39.30 -0.51 -5.28
C ASP A 52 -38.47 0.40 -4.34
N ARG A 53 -38.87 1.66 -4.14
CA ARG A 53 -38.27 2.62 -3.18
C ARG A 53 -36.76 2.81 -3.35
N GLY A 54 -36.26 2.59 -4.56
CA GLY A 54 -34.86 2.75 -4.93
C GLY A 54 -34.49 4.19 -5.27
N PHE A 55 -33.43 4.35 -6.06
CA PHE A 55 -32.94 5.66 -6.50
C PHE A 55 -32.85 5.74 -8.02
N THR A 56 -33.09 6.94 -8.53
CA THR A 56 -32.85 7.31 -9.93
C THR A 56 -31.76 8.37 -10.01
N GLU A 57 -30.94 8.33 -11.06
CA GLU A 57 -30.04 9.43 -11.39
C GLU A 57 -30.87 10.67 -11.79
N MET A 58 -30.61 11.81 -11.15
CA MET A 58 -31.10 13.11 -11.62
C MET A 58 -30.23 13.63 -12.77
N HIS A 59 -28.91 13.55 -12.63
CA HIS A 59 -27.94 13.78 -13.69
C HIS A 59 -26.52 13.34 -13.28
N CYS A 60 -25.70 13.09 -14.30
CA CYS A 60 -24.27 12.85 -14.22
C CYS A 60 -23.50 14.17 -14.36
N MET A 61 -22.70 14.52 -13.35
CA MET A 61 -21.80 15.65 -13.32
C MET A 61 -20.45 15.30 -13.98
N THR A 62 -20.01 16.14 -14.91
CA THR A 62 -18.72 16.02 -15.61
C THR A 62 -17.92 17.32 -15.50
N GLY A 63 -16.59 17.22 -15.44
CA GLY A 63 -15.72 18.41 -15.36
C GLY A 63 -14.29 18.12 -14.92
N HIS A 64 -14.06 17.02 -14.19
CA HIS A 64 -12.70 16.55 -13.90
C HIS A 64 -12.06 15.88 -15.13
N GLN A 65 -10.75 16.06 -15.29
CA GLN A 65 -9.99 15.43 -16.38
C GLN A 65 -9.52 13.99 -16.04
N ASN A 66 -9.60 13.60 -14.77
CA ASN A 66 -9.17 12.29 -14.26
C ASN A 66 -10.04 11.86 -13.06
N PHE A 67 -9.72 10.72 -12.43
CA PHE A 67 -10.52 10.07 -11.38
C PHE A 67 -11.06 11.04 -10.31
N VAL A 68 -12.37 11.03 -10.07
CA VAL A 68 -12.97 11.80 -8.98
C VAL A 68 -12.85 10.98 -7.70
N SER A 69 -12.19 11.55 -6.69
CA SER A 69 -11.71 10.81 -5.52
C SER A 69 -12.50 11.10 -4.25
N CYS A 70 -13.17 12.25 -4.17
CA CYS A 70 -13.93 12.67 -2.99
C CYS A 70 -15.06 13.66 -3.35
N VAL A 71 -16.06 13.76 -2.48
CA VAL A 71 -17.19 14.68 -2.60
C VAL A 71 -17.66 15.15 -1.22
N CYS A 72 -18.11 16.39 -1.12
CA CYS A 72 -18.89 16.87 0.02
C CYS A 72 -19.98 17.85 -0.45
N ILE A 73 -21.02 18.01 0.36
CA ILE A 73 -22.06 19.03 0.15
C ILE A 73 -21.73 20.28 0.97
N ILE A 74 -21.75 21.43 0.29
CA ILE A 74 -21.68 22.75 0.91
C ILE A 74 -23.11 23.16 1.27
N ALA A 75 -23.32 23.54 2.53
CA ALA A 75 -24.63 23.88 3.06
C ALA A 75 -25.31 25.06 2.32
N PRO A 76 -26.66 25.12 2.31
CA PRO A 76 -27.41 26.23 1.73
C PRO A 76 -26.97 27.62 2.21
N SER A 77 -27.11 28.60 1.33
CA SER A 77 -26.84 30.02 1.57
C SER A 77 -27.85 30.89 0.82
N ASP A 78 -27.91 32.18 1.11
CA ASP A 78 -28.81 33.12 0.42
C ASP A 78 -28.62 33.11 -1.11
N THR A 79 -27.38 32.94 -1.58
CA THR A 79 -27.05 32.83 -3.02
C THR A 79 -27.39 31.46 -3.59
N TYR A 80 -27.18 30.38 -2.82
CA TYR A 80 -27.37 29.00 -3.24
C TYR A 80 -28.30 28.29 -2.25
N PRO A 81 -29.63 28.49 -2.34
CA PRO A 81 -30.60 28.01 -1.35
C PRO A 81 -30.78 26.49 -1.32
N ARG A 82 -30.19 25.75 -2.26
CA ARG A 82 -30.12 24.28 -2.28
C ARG A 82 -28.78 23.73 -1.79
N GLY A 83 -27.81 24.60 -1.48
CA GLY A 83 -26.42 24.23 -1.29
C GLY A 83 -25.66 24.10 -2.62
N LEU A 84 -24.41 23.62 -2.53
CA LEU A 84 -23.54 23.29 -3.66
C LEU A 84 -22.91 21.91 -3.44
N ILE A 85 -22.42 21.29 -4.50
CA ILE A 85 -21.62 20.06 -4.45
C ILE A 85 -20.17 20.45 -4.72
N ALA A 86 -19.20 19.97 -3.92
CA ALA A 86 -17.78 20.10 -4.22
C ALA A 86 -17.15 18.71 -4.38
N THR A 87 -16.48 18.47 -5.52
CA THR A 87 -15.79 17.22 -5.84
C THR A 87 -14.29 17.46 -6.01
N GLY A 88 -13.45 16.54 -5.52
CA GLY A 88 -11.99 16.62 -5.64
C GLY A 88 -11.43 15.47 -6.46
N GLY A 89 -10.49 15.77 -7.35
CA GLY A 89 -9.99 14.82 -8.35
C GLY A 89 -8.49 14.56 -8.32
N ASN A 90 -8.10 13.47 -9.01
CA ASN A 90 -6.70 13.16 -9.32
C ASN A 90 -6.06 14.22 -10.23
N ASP A 91 -6.85 15.00 -10.96
CA ASP A 91 -6.45 16.18 -11.74
C ASP A 91 -6.10 17.43 -10.89
N HIS A 92 -6.00 17.27 -9.56
CA HIS A 92 -5.58 18.29 -8.59
C HIS A 92 -6.57 19.45 -8.41
N ASN A 93 -7.73 19.39 -9.07
CA ASN A 93 -8.76 20.41 -9.05
C ASN A 93 -9.82 20.08 -8.00
N ILE A 94 -10.58 21.11 -7.61
CA ILE A 94 -11.89 20.95 -6.96
C ILE A 94 -12.93 21.56 -7.88
N CYS A 95 -13.87 20.76 -8.38
CA CYS A 95 -15.00 21.26 -9.17
C CYS A 95 -16.20 21.50 -8.25
N VAL A 96 -16.88 22.63 -8.42
CA VAL A 96 -18.06 22.99 -7.63
C VAL A 96 -19.27 23.15 -8.53
N PHE A 97 -20.39 22.52 -8.16
CA PHE A 97 -21.61 22.40 -8.95
C PHE A 97 -22.82 22.91 -8.16
N THR A 98 -23.85 23.39 -8.85
CA THR A 98 -25.19 23.46 -8.26
C THR A 98 -25.85 22.08 -8.34
N LEU A 99 -26.81 21.78 -7.45
CA LEU A 99 -27.46 20.46 -7.39
C LEU A 99 -28.40 20.15 -8.57
N ASP A 100 -28.45 21.00 -9.60
CA ASP A 100 -29.32 20.90 -10.77
C ASP A 100 -28.59 21.10 -12.10
N GLN A 101 -27.25 21.18 -12.10
CA GLN A 101 -26.44 21.38 -13.30
C GLN A 101 -25.32 20.32 -13.41
N PRO A 102 -25.20 19.61 -14.55
CA PRO A 102 -24.16 18.60 -14.74
C PRO A 102 -22.75 19.18 -15.02
N GLN A 103 -22.61 20.50 -15.13
CA GLN A 103 -21.35 21.18 -15.42
C GLN A 103 -20.90 22.01 -14.21
N PRO A 104 -19.59 22.16 -13.96
CA PRO A 104 -19.09 22.93 -12.83
C PRO A 104 -19.48 24.40 -12.99
N LEU A 105 -20.01 24.97 -11.91
CA LEU A 105 -20.22 26.40 -11.74
C LEU A 105 -18.88 27.15 -11.72
N PHE A 106 -17.89 26.59 -11.02
CA PHE A 106 -16.49 27.04 -11.03
C PHE A 106 -15.54 25.90 -10.61
N THR A 107 -14.23 26.12 -10.80
CA THR A 107 -13.17 25.16 -10.44
C THR A 107 -12.11 25.86 -9.58
N LEU A 108 -11.89 25.36 -8.37
CA LEU A 108 -10.81 25.81 -7.50
C LEU A 108 -9.50 25.11 -7.92
N LYS A 109 -8.46 25.91 -8.14
CA LYS A 109 -7.11 25.44 -8.52
C LYS A 109 -6.09 25.92 -7.51
N GLY A 110 -5.13 25.07 -7.13
CA GLY A 110 -4.04 25.46 -6.22
C GLY A 110 -3.37 24.33 -5.44
N HIS A 111 -3.91 23.11 -5.45
CA HIS A 111 -3.15 21.91 -5.07
C HIS A 111 -2.20 21.50 -6.20
N LYS A 112 -1.12 20.80 -5.84
CA LYS A 112 -0.08 20.31 -6.76
C LYS A 112 -0.17 18.81 -7.06
N ASN A 113 -1.11 18.11 -6.42
CA ASN A 113 -1.35 16.68 -6.59
C ASN A 113 -2.83 16.38 -6.25
N THR A 114 -3.26 15.14 -6.45
CA THR A 114 -4.60 14.60 -6.17
C THR A 114 -5.28 15.24 -4.96
N VAL A 115 -6.48 15.79 -5.14
CA VAL A 115 -7.37 16.15 -4.03
C VAL A 115 -8.19 14.92 -3.68
N CYS A 116 -7.93 14.35 -2.50
CA CYS A 116 -8.46 13.04 -2.11
C CYS A 116 -9.46 13.08 -0.95
N THR A 117 -9.66 14.24 -0.34
CA THR A 117 -10.63 14.42 0.75
C THR A 117 -11.11 15.88 0.80
N LEU A 118 -12.38 16.07 1.19
CA LEU A 118 -13.07 17.35 1.27
C LEU A 118 -14.01 17.38 2.48
N SER A 119 -14.11 18.54 3.13
CA SER A 119 -15.10 18.82 4.18
C SER A 119 -15.61 20.24 4.03
N SER A 120 -16.93 20.43 4.05
CA SER A 120 -17.54 21.76 4.14
C SER A 120 -17.81 22.16 5.60
N GLY A 121 -17.81 23.47 5.86
CA GLY A 121 -18.19 24.07 7.12
C GLY A 121 -19.14 25.25 6.90
N LYS A 122 -19.36 26.05 7.94
CA LYS A 122 -20.29 27.19 7.88
C LYS A 122 -19.84 28.25 6.87
N PHE A 123 -20.82 29.03 6.39
CA PHE A 123 -20.64 30.20 5.52
C PHE A 123 -19.88 29.93 4.20
N GLY A 124 -20.01 28.71 3.65
CA GLY A 124 -19.33 28.34 2.40
C GLY A 124 -17.83 28.04 2.55
N THR A 125 -17.36 27.84 3.79
CA THR A 125 -15.98 27.39 4.03
C THR A 125 -15.81 25.95 3.51
N LEU A 126 -14.72 25.69 2.80
CA LEU A 126 -14.35 24.36 2.33
C LEU A 126 -12.90 24.06 2.75
N LEU A 127 -12.66 22.84 3.22
CA LEU A 127 -11.34 22.30 3.55
C LEU A 127 -11.04 21.13 2.61
N SER A 128 -9.86 21.11 2.01
CA SER A 128 -9.39 20.04 1.13
C SER A 128 -8.08 19.44 1.61
N GLY A 129 -7.89 18.14 1.43
CA GLY A 129 -6.63 17.43 1.68
C GLY A 129 -6.08 16.77 0.41
N SER A 130 -4.76 16.83 0.24
CA SER A 130 -4.10 16.42 -0.99
C SER A 130 -2.85 15.57 -0.76
N TRP A 131 -2.49 14.83 -1.81
CA TRP A 131 -1.23 14.11 -1.93
C TRP A 131 -0.01 15.04 -2.06
N ASP A 132 -0.21 16.36 -2.15
CA ASP A 132 0.86 17.38 -2.08
C ASP A 132 1.33 17.71 -0.65
N THR A 133 0.96 16.87 0.32
CA THR A 133 1.19 16.96 1.78
C THR A 133 0.58 18.18 2.47
N THR A 134 -0.27 18.95 1.77
CA THR A 134 -0.99 20.10 2.34
C THR A 134 -2.49 19.85 2.45
N ALA A 135 -3.10 20.58 3.39
CA ALA A 135 -4.53 20.88 3.33
C ALA A 135 -4.74 22.36 2.98
N LYS A 136 -5.88 22.71 2.37
CA LYS A 136 -6.20 24.09 1.98
C LYS A 136 -7.59 24.49 2.42
N VAL A 137 -7.72 25.73 2.87
CA VAL A 137 -8.99 26.35 3.27
C VAL A 137 -9.43 27.31 2.17
N TRP A 138 -10.66 27.17 1.73
CA TRP A 138 -11.24 27.94 0.64
C TRP A 138 -12.48 28.69 1.10
N LEU A 139 -12.68 29.87 0.52
CA LEU A 139 -13.87 30.69 0.66
C LEU A 139 -14.06 31.51 -0.62
N ASN A 140 -15.27 31.49 -1.20
CA ASN A 140 -15.63 32.32 -2.37
C ASN A 140 -14.56 32.31 -3.48
N GLU A 141 -14.30 31.12 -4.04
CA GLU A 141 -13.33 30.84 -5.11
C GLU A 141 -11.84 31.05 -4.75
N LYS A 142 -11.51 31.46 -3.53
CA LYS A 142 -10.13 31.79 -3.11
C LYS A 142 -9.57 30.78 -2.11
N CYS A 143 -8.32 30.39 -2.31
CA CYS A 143 -7.51 29.73 -1.29
C CYS A 143 -7.14 30.76 -0.21
N MET A 144 -7.76 30.67 0.96
CA MET A 144 -7.55 31.58 2.09
C MET A 144 -6.32 31.20 2.91
N MET A 145 -6.07 29.89 3.09
CA MET A 145 -4.94 29.35 3.85
C MET A 145 -4.42 28.07 3.21
N THR A 146 -3.11 27.83 3.29
CA THR A 146 -2.51 26.50 3.05
C THR A 146 -1.91 26.01 4.36
N LEU A 147 -2.42 24.88 4.85
CA LEU A 147 -2.03 24.22 6.08
C LEU A 147 -0.86 23.28 5.75
N GLN A 148 0.35 23.64 6.22
CA GLN A 148 1.59 22.91 5.95
C GLN A 148 2.17 22.35 7.25
N GLY A 149 2.63 21.10 7.23
CA GLY A 149 3.23 20.45 8.39
C GLY A 149 3.07 18.93 8.47
N HIS A 150 2.28 18.32 7.59
CA HIS A 150 2.31 16.88 7.34
C HIS A 150 3.50 16.52 6.43
N THR A 151 4.10 15.35 6.64
CA THR A 151 5.27 14.87 5.89
C THR A 151 4.91 13.91 4.76
N ALA A 152 3.64 13.49 4.69
CA ALA A 152 3.08 12.67 3.62
C ALA A 152 1.68 13.16 3.23
N ALA A 153 1.01 12.41 2.34
CA ALA A 153 -0.29 12.76 1.78
C ALA A 153 -1.38 12.93 2.86
N VAL A 154 -2.15 14.03 2.77
CA VAL A 154 -3.30 14.28 3.64
C VAL A 154 -4.53 13.56 3.08
N TRP A 155 -4.93 12.49 3.73
CA TRP A 155 -5.97 11.56 3.26
C TRP A 155 -7.34 11.76 3.92
N ALA A 156 -7.40 12.41 5.08
CA ALA A 156 -8.65 12.81 5.72
C ALA A 156 -8.60 14.28 6.14
N VAL A 157 -9.71 15.00 5.99
CA VAL A 157 -9.90 16.33 6.57
C VAL A 157 -11.30 16.49 7.13
N VAL A 158 -11.47 17.25 8.21
CA VAL A 158 -12.80 17.66 8.68
C VAL A 158 -12.78 19.02 9.40
N ILE A 159 -13.84 19.81 9.23
CA ILE A 159 -14.03 21.10 9.93
C ILE A 159 -14.88 20.85 11.18
N LEU A 160 -14.48 21.38 12.34
CA LEU A 160 -15.27 21.30 13.58
C LEU A 160 -16.40 22.37 13.60
N PRO A 161 -17.61 22.05 14.10
CA PRO A 161 -18.80 22.88 13.86
C PRO A 161 -18.77 24.32 14.37
N GLU A 162 -18.31 24.56 15.61
CA GLU A 162 -18.45 25.89 16.28
C GLU A 162 -17.13 26.63 16.54
N GLN A 163 -15.97 25.97 16.47
CA GLN A 163 -14.71 26.54 16.99
C GLN A 163 -13.76 27.12 15.92
N GLY A 164 -14.11 27.04 14.63
CA GLY A 164 -13.21 27.42 13.53
C GLY A 164 -11.94 26.55 13.46
N LEU A 165 -11.97 25.40 14.13
CA LEU A 165 -10.91 24.40 14.20
C LEU A 165 -11.06 23.41 13.04
N MET A 166 -9.94 22.88 12.59
CA MET A 166 -9.87 21.95 11.46
C MET A 166 -8.96 20.79 11.81
N LEU A 167 -9.31 19.59 11.37
CA LEU A 167 -8.50 18.39 11.55
C LEU A 167 -8.02 17.87 10.20
N SER A 168 -6.82 17.30 10.16
CA SER A 168 -6.31 16.55 9.02
C SER A 168 -5.62 15.26 9.46
N GLY A 169 -5.91 14.15 8.80
CA GLY A 169 -5.26 12.85 8.98
C GLY A 169 -4.42 12.49 7.75
N SER A 170 -3.27 11.86 7.97
CA SER A 170 -2.22 11.71 6.96
C SER A 170 -1.65 10.30 6.86
N ALA A 171 -1.04 10.02 5.71
CA ALA A 171 -0.17 8.87 5.48
C ALA A 171 1.12 8.91 6.34
N ASP A 172 1.42 10.03 7.01
CA ASP A 172 2.48 10.11 8.02
C ASP A 172 2.07 9.56 9.39
N LYS A 173 0.92 8.87 9.46
CA LYS A 173 0.35 8.20 10.65
C LYS A 173 -0.13 9.17 11.75
N THR A 174 -0.03 10.48 11.52
CA THR A 174 -0.49 11.50 12.48
C THR A 174 -1.79 12.16 12.06
N ILE A 175 -2.45 12.77 13.04
CA ILE A 175 -3.55 13.71 12.85
C ILE A 175 -3.08 15.08 13.35
N LYS A 176 -3.51 16.18 12.74
CA LYS A 176 -3.20 17.55 13.17
C LYS A 176 -4.46 18.38 13.38
N LEU A 177 -4.48 19.14 14.46
CA LEU A 177 -5.48 20.18 14.75
C LEU A 177 -4.92 21.53 14.31
N TRP A 178 -5.72 22.26 13.53
CA TRP A 178 -5.37 23.56 12.98
C TRP A 178 -6.29 24.65 13.48
N LYS A 179 -5.71 25.83 13.69
CA LYS A 179 -6.41 27.07 14.04
C LYS A 179 -5.74 28.24 13.34
N ALA A 180 -6.52 29.03 12.60
CA ALA A 180 -6.04 30.22 11.88
C ALA A 180 -4.76 29.99 11.04
N GLY A 181 -4.60 28.80 10.45
CA GLY A 181 -3.44 28.44 9.62
C GLY A 181 -2.30 27.72 10.36
N HIS A 182 -2.30 27.70 11.70
CA HIS A 182 -1.25 27.09 12.51
C HIS A 182 -1.66 25.72 13.04
N CYS A 183 -0.68 24.81 13.18
CA CYS A 183 -0.87 23.50 13.81
C CYS A 183 -0.81 23.66 15.34
N GLU A 184 -1.97 23.64 16.00
CA GLU A 184 -2.08 23.72 17.47
C GLU A 184 -1.68 22.41 18.16
N LYS A 185 -1.89 21.27 17.49
CA LYS A 185 -1.65 19.94 18.08
C LYS A 185 -1.39 18.90 17.00
N THR A 186 -0.52 17.95 17.30
CA THR A 186 -0.38 16.69 16.56
C THR A 186 -0.80 15.54 17.47
N PHE A 187 -1.64 14.65 16.98
CA PHE A 187 -2.07 13.43 17.66
C PHE A 187 -1.28 12.25 17.09
N THR A 188 -0.72 11.44 17.96
CA THR A 188 0.05 10.23 17.64
C THR A 188 -0.61 9.04 18.33
N GLY A 189 -0.53 7.86 17.71
CA GLY A 189 -1.10 6.63 18.26
C GLY A 189 -1.61 5.66 17.20
N HIS A 190 -1.95 6.13 16.01
CA HIS A 190 -2.09 5.24 14.85
C HIS A 190 -0.70 4.74 14.42
N GLU A 191 -0.62 3.46 14.06
CA GLU A 191 0.61 2.75 13.72
C GLU A 191 0.84 2.67 12.21
N ASP A 192 -0.18 3.04 11.42
CA ASP A 192 -0.12 3.22 9.98
C ASP A 192 -1.02 4.41 9.54
N CYS A 193 -1.15 4.61 8.24
CA CYS A 193 -1.76 5.76 7.59
C CYS A 193 -3.23 6.00 8.01
N VAL A 194 -3.56 7.24 8.39
CA VAL A 194 -4.92 7.63 8.75
C VAL A 194 -5.73 7.93 7.49
N ARG A 195 -6.85 7.23 7.30
CA ARG A 195 -7.68 7.24 6.08
C ARG A 195 -8.96 8.04 6.21
N GLY A 196 -9.56 8.07 7.40
CA GLY A 196 -10.84 8.72 7.65
C GLY A 196 -10.86 9.51 8.95
N LEU A 197 -11.67 10.57 8.97
CA LEU A 197 -12.01 11.37 10.14
C LEU A 197 -13.53 11.62 10.12
N ALA A 198 -14.18 11.52 11.27
CA ALA A 198 -15.59 11.85 11.41
C ALA A 198 -15.84 12.61 12.73
N VAL A 199 -16.63 13.68 12.66
CA VAL A 199 -16.94 14.51 13.84
C VAL A 199 -18.02 13.85 14.68
N VAL A 200 -17.80 13.87 16.00
CA VAL A 200 -18.76 13.41 17.02
C VAL A 200 -19.37 14.63 17.71
N SER A 201 -18.55 15.61 18.06
CA SER A 201 -18.97 16.91 18.61
C SER A 201 -17.88 17.97 18.39
N ASP A 202 -18.07 19.20 18.88
CA ASP A 202 -17.02 20.23 18.88
C ASP A 202 -15.73 19.84 19.62
N LEU A 203 -15.81 18.84 20.50
CA LEU A 203 -14.69 18.38 21.34
C LEU A 203 -14.23 16.97 21.01
N GLU A 204 -14.92 16.24 20.13
CA GLU A 204 -14.69 14.82 19.88
C GLU A 204 -14.75 14.44 18.40
N PHE A 205 -13.89 13.51 18.00
CA PHE A 205 -13.88 12.94 16.66
C PHE A 205 -13.42 11.48 16.65
N PHE A 206 -13.84 10.73 15.64
CA PHE A 206 -13.27 9.42 15.30
C PHE A 206 -12.22 9.55 14.19
N SER A 207 -11.26 8.63 14.19
CA SER A 207 -10.34 8.38 13.06
C SER A 207 -10.23 6.90 12.75
N CYS A 208 -9.97 6.55 11.49
CA CYS A 208 -9.69 5.18 11.06
C CYS A 208 -8.42 5.10 10.23
N SER A 209 -7.79 3.93 10.23
CA SER A 209 -6.42 3.74 9.71
C SER A 209 -6.23 2.42 8.97
N ASN A 210 -5.11 2.34 8.24
CA ASN A 210 -4.57 1.08 7.73
C ASN A 210 -4.18 0.10 8.85
N ASP A 211 -3.91 0.57 10.08
CA ASP A 211 -3.60 -0.29 11.23
C ASP A 211 -4.78 -1.10 11.78
N THR A 212 -5.89 -1.17 11.04
CA THR A 212 -7.15 -1.86 11.36
C THR A 212 -7.90 -1.33 12.60
N SER A 213 -7.42 -0.24 13.22
CA SER A 213 -8.07 0.39 14.36
C SER A 213 -8.92 1.60 13.98
N ILE A 214 -9.99 1.79 14.74
CA ILE A 214 -10.75 3.06 14.81
C ILE A 214 -10.48 3.66 16.18
N ARG A 215 -10.19 4.95 16.25
CA ARG A 215 -9.87 5.65 17.51
C ARG A 215 -10.82 6.80 17.75
N ARG A 216 -11.29 6.95 18.99
CA ARG A 216 -12.06 8.10 19.48
C ARG A 216 -11.13 9.04 20.22
N TRP A 217 -11.16 10.31 19.85
CA TRP A 217 -10.26 11.33 20.38
C TRP A 217 -11.03 12.50 20.97
N LEU A 218 -10.49 13.06 22.05
CA LEU A 218 -10.78 14.43 22.44
C LEU A 218 -9.84 15.39 21.70
N VAL A 219 -10.32 16.57 21.31
CA VAL A 219 -9.49 17.64 20.70
C VAL A 219 -8.31 18.09 21.59
N THR A 220 -8.33 17.74 22.88
CA THR A 220 -7.23 17.94 23.84
C THR A 220 -5.99 17.09 23.55
N GLY A 221 -6.12 16.02 22.76
CA GLY A 221 -5.04 15.06 22.45
C GLY A 221 -5.28 13.64 22.96
N GLU A 222 -6.29 13.43 23.80
CA GLU A 222 -6.52 12.15 24.48
C GLU A 222 -7.25 11.14 23.57
N CYS A 223 -6.71 9.92 23.47
CA CYS A 223 -7.37 8.78 22.82
C CYS A 223 -8.25 8.07 23.86
N VAL A 224 -9.54 8.37 23.90
CA VAL A 224 -10.46 7.87 24.94
C VAL A 224 -10.98 6.46 24.67
N GLN A 225 -10.95 6.00 23.41
CA GLN A 225 -11.36 4.64 23.05
C GLN A 225 -10.67 4.18 21.76
N VAL A 226 -10.40 2.87 21.67
CA VAL A 226 -9.93 2.21 20.45
C VAL A 226 -10.86 1.03 20.16
N TYR A 227 -11.26 0.88 18.91
CA TYR A 227 -12.11 -0.19 18.42
C TYR A 227 -11.34 -1.07 17.43
N TYR A 228 -11.50 -2.38 17.56
CA TYR A 228 -10.92 -3.41 16.70
C TYR A 228 -12.04 -4.33 16.23
N SER A 229 -12.16 -4.55 14.92
CA SER A 229 -13.12 -5.50 14.34
C SER A 229 -12.83 -5.76 12.86
N HIS A 230 -12.43 -4.72 12.12
CA HIS A 230 -11.94 -4.89 10.75
C HIS A 230 -10.65 -5.72 10.74
N THR A 231 -10.49 -6.54 9.69
CA THR A 231 -9.31 -7.42 9.51
C THR A 231 -8.35 -6.91 8.44
N ASN A 232 -8.59 -5.72 7.90
CA ASN A 232 -7.77 -5.06 6.88
C ASN A 232 -8.04 -3.54 6.92
N TYR A 233 -7.43 -2.77 6.03
CA TYR A 233 -7.47 -1.30 5.99
C TYR A 233 -8.90 -0.74 6.05
N ILE A 234 -9.11 0.25 6.92
CA ILE A 234 -10.39 0.96 7.06
C ILE A 234 -10.34 2.25 6.26
N TYR A 235 -11.30 2.48 5.38
CA TYR A 235 -11.29 3.57 4.41
C TYR A 235 -12.23 4.72 4.72
N SER A 236 -13.33 4.47 5.43
CA SER A 236 -14.36 5.48 5.66
C SER A 236 -15.05 5.31 7.01
N LEU A 237 -15.57 6.42 7.51
CA LEU A 237 -16.37 6.54 8.73
C LEU A 237 -17.54 7.48 8.45
N ALA A 238 -18.73 7.14 8.95
CA ALA A 238 -19.85 8.07 9.03
C ALA A 238 -20.56 7.92 10.38
N VAL A 239 -20.89 9.04 11.02
CA VAL A 239 -21.50 9.09 12.37
C VAL A 239 -23.01 9.28 12.23
N PHE A 240 -23.80 8.54 13.01
CA PHE A 240 -25.25 8.72 13.05
C PHE A 240 -25.63 10.04 13.74
N PRO A 241 -26.82 10.61 13.46
CA PRO A 241 -27.28 11.86 14.08
C PRO A 241 -27.34 11.88 15.62
N ASN A 242 -27.25 10.72 16.28
CA ASN A 242 -27.17 10.63 17.74
C ASN A 242 -25.80 10.98 18.32
N GLY A 243 -24.75 11.14 17.50
CA GLY A 243 -23.42 11.54 17.93
C GLY A 243 -22.72 10.50 18.81
N GLN A 244 -23.06 9.22 18.69
CA GLN A 244 -22.42 8.13 19.45
C GLN A 244 -22.20 6.89 18.59
N ASP A 245 -23.22 6.50 17.84
CA ASP A 245 -23.17 5.36 16.94
C ASP A 245 -22.54 5.78 15.61
N PHE A 246 -21.87 4.85 14.94
CA PHE A 246 -21.20 5.12 13.67
C PHE A 246 -21.12 3.87 12.79
N VAL A 247 -20.73 4.07 11.54
CA VAL A 247 -20.42 3.00 10.59
C VAL A 247 -18.99 3.14 10.09
N SER A 248 -18.40 2.01 9.69
CA SER A 248 -17.08 1.98 9.06
C SER A 248 -17.04 1.01 7.89
N THR A 249 -16.19 1.29 6.90
CA THR A 249 -16.00 0.44 5.72
C THR A 249 -14.53 0.21 5.41
N GLY A 250 -14.18 -0.94 4.82
CA GLY A 250 -12.78 -1.29 4.56
C GLY A 250 -12.51 -2.30 3.44
N GLU A 251 -11.23 -2.65 3.33
CA GLU A 251 -10.67 -3.64 2.39
C GLU A 251 -11.00 -5.09 2.78
N ASP A 252 -11.52 -5.32 3.99
CA ASP A 252 -12.02 -6.64 4.42
C ASP A 252 -13.41 -6.98 3.84
N ARG A 253 -13.89 -6.18 2.87
CA ARG A 253 -15.20 -6.28 2.20
C ARG A 253 -16.40 -5.99 3.11
N THR A 254 -16.19 -5.37 4.27
CA THR A 254 -17.27 -5.15 5.24
C THR A 254 -17.70 -3.69 5.36
N LEU A 255 -19.00 -3.51 5.56
CA LEU A 255 -19.63 -2.41 6.29
C LEU A 255 -19.87 -2.91 7.72
N ARG A 256 -19.39 -2.18 8.73
CA ARG A 256 -19.62 -2.48 10.15
C ARG A 256 -20.47 -1.41 10.80
N ILE A 257 -21.45 -1.82 11.58
CA ILE A 257 -22.37 -0.95 12.31
C ILE A 257 -21.99 -1.02 13.79
N TRP A 258 -21.60 0.13 14.35
CA TRP A 258 -21.16 0.28 15.72
C TRP A 258 -22.25 1.01 16.50
N LYS A 259 -22.84 0.33 17.49
CA LYS A 259 -23.77 0.96 18.43
C LYS A 259 -23.30 0.74 19.86
N GLN A 260 -23.42 1.76 20.71
CA GLN A 260 -23.03 1.72 22.13
C GLN A 260 -21.56 1.30 22.39
N GLY A 261 -20.68 1.50 21.41
CA GLY A 261 -19.25 1.19 21.50
C GLY A 261 -18.85 -0.23 21.09
N GLU A 262 -19.80 -1.06 20.63
CA GLU A 262 -19.55 -2.42 20.12
C GLU A 262 -19.95 -2.54 18.65
N CYS A 263 -19.30 -3.43 17.91
CA CYS A 263 -19.70 -3.80 16.55
C CYS A 263 -20.92 -4.72 16.62
N GLN A 264 -22.12 -4.16 16.50
CA GLN A 264 -23.39 -4.89 16.60
C GLN A 264 -23.72 -5.71 15.36
N GLN A 265 -23.22 -5.30 14.18
CA GLN A 265 -23.50 -5.99 12.93
C GLN A 265 -22.34 -5.81 11.93
N THR A 266 -21.98 -6.90 11.24
CA THR A 266 -21.02 -6.90 10.13
C THR A 266 -21.72 -7.32 8.83
N ILE A 267 -21.88 -6.39 7.90
CA ILE A 267 -22.45 -6.65 6.57
C ILE A 267 -21.31 -6.80 5.58
N ARG A 268 -21.17 -7.99 4.99
CA ARG A 268 -20.18 -8.26 3.94
C ARG A 268 -20.77 -7.96 2.56
N LEU A 269 -20.00 -7.29 1.70
CA LEU A 269 -20.40 -6.95 0.34
C LEU A 269 -19.71 -7.87 -0.68
N PRO A 270 -20.34 -8.11 -1.85
CA PRO A 270 -19.77 -8.87 -2.96
C PRO A 270 -18.79 -8.06 -3.82
N ALA A 271 -17.95 -7.24 -3.17
CA ALA A 271 -16.93 -6.40 -3.79
C ALA A 271 -15.58 -6.63 -3.11
N GLN A 272 -14.46 -6.22 -3.73
CA GLN A 272 -13.12 -6.35 -3.12
C GLN A 272 -12.89 -5.30 -2.02
N SER A 273 -13.37 -4.07 -2.23
CA SER A 273 -13.15 -2.94 -1.32
C SER A 273 -14.46 -2.19 -1.10
N VAL A 274 -14.76 -1.81 0.15
CA VAL A 274 -15.86 -0.89 0.45
C VAL A 274 -15.25 0.47 0.78
N TRP A 275 -15.13 1.32 -0.24
CA TRP A 275 -14.33 2.55 -0.21
C TRP A 275 -14.91 3.67 0.63
N CYS A 276 -16.24 3.83 0.62
CA CYS A 276 -16.89 5.00 1.21
C CYS A 276 -18.29 4.65 1.74
N CYS A 277 -18.74 5.43 2.72
CA CYS A 277 -20.08 5.37 3.29
C CYS A 277 -20.62 6.75 3.62
N CYS A 278 -21.94 6.90 3.66
CA CYS A 278 -22.61 8.02 4.30
C CYS A 278 -23.94 7.57 4.94
N ILE A 279 -24.37 8.30 5.97
CA ILE A 279 -25.70 8.15 6.57
C ILE A 279 -26.66 9.11 5.84
N LEU A 280 -27.77 8.58 5.36
CA LEU A 280 -28.85 9.34 4.73
C LEU A 280 -29.79 9.95 5.80
N PRO A 281 -30.52 11.04 5.50
CA PRO A 281 -31.38 11.72 6.49
C PRO A 281 -32.48 10.84 7.11
N ASN A 282 -32.87 9.76 6.42
CA ASN A 282 -33.87 8.79 6.87
C ASN A 282 -33.31 7.66 7.75
N GLY A 283 -32.01 7.69 8.07
CA GLY A 283 -31.28 6.69 8.84
C GLY A 283 -30.62 5.57 8.02
N ASP A 284 -30.86 5.50 6.70
CA ASP A 284 -30.28 4.45 5.87
C ASP A 284 -28.78 4.70 5.59
N ILE A 285 -28.02 3.63 5.37
CA ILE A 285 -26.58 3.69 5.10
C ILE A 285 -26.35 3.47 3.61
N ALA A 286 -25.82 4.45 2.89
CA ALA A 286 -25.33 4.26 1.53
C ALA A 286 -23.83 3.93 1.56
N VAL A 287 -23.40 2.92 0.80
CA VAL A 287 -21.98 2.54 0.65
C VAL A 287 -21.58 2.40 -0.81
N GLY A 288 -20.35 2.82 -1.13
CA GLY A 288 -19.76 2.73 -2.45
C GLY A 288 -18.55 1.80 -2.46
N ALA A 289 -18.50 0.91 -3.45
CA ALA A 289 -17.55 -0.20 -3.49
C ALA A 289 -16.73 -0.27 -4.79
N SER A 290 -15.76 -1.19 -4.84
CA SER A 290 -14.84 -1.39 -5.96
C SER A 290 -15.49 -1.91 -7.24
N ASP A 291 -16.70 -2.45 -7.16
CA ASP A 291 -17.48 -3.01 -8.27
C ASP A 291 -18.29 -1.95 -9.05
N GLY A 292 -18.16 -0.66 -8.69
CA GLY A 292 -18.89 0.45 -9.30
C GLY A 292 -20.35 0.58 -8.84
N LEU A 293 -20.80 -0.29 -7.92
CA LEU A 293 -22.15 -0.26 -7.38
C LEU A 293 -22.21 0.55 -6.08
N ILE A 294 -23.37 1.18 -5.89
CA ILE A 294 -23.77 1.79 -4.62
C ILE A 294 -24.82 0.88 -4.00
N ARG A 295 -24.70 0.54 -2.73
CA ARG A 295 -25.70 -0.28 -2.01
C ARG A 295 -26.24 0.52 -0.84
N VAL A 296 -27.55 0.51 -0.66
CA VAL A 296 -28.24 1.19 0.44
C VAL A 296 -28.78 0.14 1.40
N PHE A 297 -28.52 0.32 2.69
CA PHE A 297 -28.95 -0.58 3.76
C PHE A 297 -29.88 0.14 4.74
N THR A 298 -30.91 -0.53 5.23
CA THR A 298 -31.96 0.04 6.09
C THR A 298 -32.28 -0.87 7.27
N GLU A 299 -32.58 -0.27 8.44
CA GLU A 299 -33.13 -0.95 9.62
C GLU A 299 -34.68 -0.92 9.65
N VAL A 300 -35.34 -0.45 8.58
CA VAL A 300 -36.81 -0.33 8.47
C VAL A 300 -37.37 -1.38 7.51
N GLU A 301 -38.19 -2.30 8.02
CA GLU A 301 -38.76 -3.42 7.27
C GLU A 301 -39.45 -2.99 5.96
N ASP A 302 -40.27 -1.94 6.00
CA ASP A 302 -40.97 -1.39 4.84
C ASP A 302 -40.05 -0.84 3.73
N ARG A 303 -38.74 -0.65 3.99
CA ARG A 303 -37.74 -0.19 2.99
C ARG A 303 -36.77 -1.28 2.57
N MET A 304 -36.86 -2.49 3.14
CA MET A 304 -36.00 -3.61 2.76
C MET A 304 -36.30 -4.04 1.31
N ALA A 305 -35.27 -4.50 0.61
CA ALA A 305 -35.39 -5.03 -0.74
C ALA A 305 -36.34 -6.24 -0.75
N SER A 306 -36.87 -6.59 -1.92
CA SER A 306 -37.78 -7.74 -2.01
C SER A 306 -37.05 -9.03 -1.59
N PRO A 307 -37.77 -10.08 -1.14
CA PRO A 307 -37.15 -11.36 -0.85
C PRO A 307 -36.35 -11.95 -2.02
N GLN A 308 -36.70 -11.57 -3.26
CA GLN A 308 -36.00 -11.98 -4.48
C GLN A 308 -34.66 -11.24 -4.62
N ASP A 309 -34.64 -9.93 -4.33
CA ASP A 309 -33.42 -9.11 -4.38
C ASP A 309 -32.47 -9.41 -3.21
N LEU A 310 -33.01 -9.69 -2.02
CA LEU A 310 -32.25 -10.18 -0.88
C LEU A 310 -31.58 -11.53 -1.21
N GLN A 311 -32.32 -12.47 -1.80
CA GLN A 311 -31.74 -13.73 -2.27
C GLN A 311 -30.71 -13.51 -3.39
N ALA A 312 -30.96 -12.60 -4.34
CA ALA A 312 -29.98 -12.28 -5.38
C ALA A 312 -28.69 -11.67 -4.81
N PHE A 313 -28.77 -10.89 -3.73
CA PHE A 313 -27.60 -10.36 -3.02
C PHE A 313 -26.86 -11.46 -2.21
N GLU A 314 -27.58 -12.33 -1.51
CA GLU A 314 -26.99 -13.53 -0.86
C GLU A 314 -26.32 -14.46 -1.91
N ASP A 315 -26.93 -14.60 -3.09
CA ASP A 315 -26.38 -15.35 -4.23
C ASP A 315 -25.15 -14.66 -4.84
N GLU A 316 -25.14 -13.33 -4.99
CA GLU A 316 -23.99 -12.54 -5.44
C GLU A 316 -22.82 -12.67 -4.45
N LEU A 317 -23.13 -12.60 -3.14
CA LEU A 317 -22.17 -12.79 -2.06
C LEU A 317 -21.58 -14.21 -2.06
N SER A 318 -22.39 -15.24 -2.29
CA SER A 318 -21.88 -16.62 -2.38
C SER A 318 -20.98 -16.84 -3.62
N LYS A 319 -21.28 -16.21 -4.75
CA LYS A 319 -20.45 -16.26 -5.99
C LYS A 319 -19.13 -15.50 -5.85
N THR A 320 -19.13 -14.35 -5.17
CA THR A 320 -17.93 -13.52 -4.93
C THR A 320 -17.15 -13.94 -3.68
N THR A 321 -17.72 -14.83 -2.87
CA THR A 321 -17.02 -15.57 -1.81
C THR A 321 -16.32 -16.83 -2.33
N ILE A 322 -16.22 -16.99 -3.66
CA ILE A 322 -15.19 -17.84 -4.29
C ILE A 322 -13.82 -17.16 -4.11
N ASP A 323 -13.28 -17.25 -2.90
CA ASP A 323 -11.87 -17.57 -2.73
C ASP A 323 -11.79 -19.10 -2.50
N PRO A 324 -11.39 -19.89 -3.53
CA PRO A 324 -11.29 -21.35 -3.42
C PRO A 324 -10.34 -21.81 -2.31
N LYS A 325 -9.50 -20.91 -1.78
CA LYS A 325 -8.48 -21.19 -0.77
C LYS A 325 -8.97 -21.00 0.67
N THR A 326 -10.16 -20.43 0.86
CA THR A 326 -10.88 -20.51 2.16
C THR A 326 -11.83 -21.71 2.22
N GLY A 327 -12.03 -22.38 1.08
CA GLY A 327 -12.90 -23.54 0.89
C GLY A 327 -12.16 -24.87 0.74
N ASP A 328 -10.92 -24.99 1.23
CA ASP A 328 -10.32 -26.31 1.38
C ASP A 328 -10.87 -26.99 2.65
N LEU A 329 -11.50 -28.15 2.47
CA LEU A 329 -11.90 -29.04 3.57
C LEU A 329 -10.68 -29.78 4.07
N GLY A 330 -9.83 -29.00 4.72
CA GLY A 330 -8.54 -29.45 5.11
C GLY A 330 -8.58 -30.42 6.27
N ASP A 331 -8.21 -31.68 6.00
CA ASP A 331 -8.32 -32.87 6.87
C ASP A 331 -9.70 -33.16 7.51
N ILE A 332 -10.65 -32.22 7.46
CA ILE A 332 -12.06 -32.41 7.78
C ILE A 332 -12.65 -33.37 6.74
N LYS A 333 -12.82 -34.63 7.15
CA LYS A 333 -13.59 -35.58 6.36
C LYS A 333 -15.02 -35.06 6.25
N MET A 334 -15.60 -35.13 5.05
CA MET A 334 -17.04 -34.92 4.88
C MET A 334 -17.88 -35.88 5.75
N GLU A 335 -17.29 -36.97 6.25
CA GLU A 335 -17.88 -37.91 7.22
C GLU A 335 -18.17 -37.25 8.58
N ASP A 336 -17.29 -36.35 9.05
CA ASP A 336 -17.28 -35.80 10.40
C ASP A 336 -17.96 -34.41 10.50
N LEU A 337 -18.35 -33.83 9.36
CA LEU A 337 -19.07 -32.55 9.33
C LEU A 337 -20.49 -32.68 9.87
N PRO A 338 -20.95 -31.71 10.69
CA PRO A 338 -22.32 -31.70 11.16
C PRO A 338 -23.32 -31.51 10.03
N GLY A 339 -24.47 -32.17 10.16
CA GLY A 339 -25.63 -31.95 9.30
C GLY A 339 -26.34 -30.62 9.60
N ARG A 340 -27.33 -30.28 8.77
CA ARG A 340 -28.09 -29.03 8.83
C ARG A 340 -28.69 -28.70 10.20
N ASP A 341 -29.02 -29.73 10.98
CA ASP A 341 -29.53 -29.64 12.35
C ASP A 341 -28.61 -28.81 13.30
N HIS A 342 -27.31 -28.69 13.01
CA HIS A 342 -26.41 -27.82 13.79
C HIS A 342 -26.57 -26.33 13.48
N LEU A 343 -27.45 -25.94 12.55
CA LEU A 343 -27.88 -24.55 12.39
C LEU A 343 -29.00 -24.18 13.39
N ASP A 344 -29.62 -25.17 14.07
CA ASP A 344 -30.63 -24.91 15.10
C ASP A 344 -30.01 -24.43 16.42
N GLU A 345 -28.71 -24.68 16.62
CA GLU A 345 -27.96 -24.09 17.74
C GLU A 345 -27.55 -22.64 17.41
N PRO A 346 -27.91 -21.64 18.24
CA PRO A 346 -27.50 -20.26 18.01
C PRO A 346 -25.99 -20.05 18.20
N GLY A 347 -25.41 -19.15 17.40
CA GLY A 347 -24.03 -18.69 17.58
C GLY A 347 -23.85 -17.79 18.81
N ASN A 348 -22.61 -17.66 19.27
CA ASN A 348 -22.25 -16.97 20.52
C ASN A 348 -21.67 -15.56 20.32
N ARG A 349 -21.35 -15.16 19.09
CA ARG A 349 -20.86 -13.81 18.74
C ARG A 349 -21.08 -13.50 17.27
N GLU A 350 -21.24 -12.22 16.96
CA GLU A 350 -21.37 -11.72 15.58
C GLU A 350 -20.18 -12.19 14.73
N GLY A 351 -20.47 -12.68 13.53
CA GLY A 351 -19.46 -13.12 12.58
C GLY A 351 -18.83 -14.51 12.85
N GLN A 352 -19.25 -15.26 13.87
CA GLN A 352 -18.83 -16.66 14.07
C GLN A 352 -19.14 -17.51 12.83
N THR A 353 -18.27 -18.43 12.42
CA THR A 353 -18.50 -19.29 11.25
C THR A 353 -18.77 -20.75 11.61
N ARG A 354 -19.50 -21.47 10.74
CA ARG A 354 -19.74 -22.93 10.77
C ARG A 354 -19.67 -23.50 9.35
N LEU A 355 -19.29 -24.77 9.23
CA LEU A 355 -19.38 -25.57 8.01
C LEU A 355 -20.46 -26.63 8.21
N ILE A 356 -21.37 -26.77 7.24
CA ILE A 356 -22.51 -27.70 7.28
C ILE A 356 -22.45 -28.62 6.07
N LYS A 357 -22.73 -29.91 6.27
CA LYS A 357 -22.88 -30.87 5.19
C LYS A 357 -24.35 -31.00 4.77
N GLU A 358 -24.64 -30.75 3.50
CA GLU A 358 -25.95 -31.03 2.89
C GLU A 358 -25.76 -31.98 1.68
N GLY A 359 -25.96 -33.28 1.94
CA GLY A 359 -25.79 -34.34 0.95
C GLY A 359 -24.33 -34.53 0.50
N GLN A 360 -24.04 -34.16 -0.75
CA GLN A 360 -22.71 -34.18 -1.37
C GLN A 360 -22.04 -32.79 -1.41
N LYS A 361 -22.72 -31.75 -0.90
CA LYS A 361 -22.18 -30.40 -0.78
C LYS A 361 -21.80 -30.11 0.66
N VAL A 362 -20.84 -29.21 0.82
CA VAL A 362 -20.56 -28.55 2.08
C VAL A 362 -20.81 -27.06 1.87
N GLU A 363 -21.36 -26.41 2.89
CA GLU A 363 -21.80 -25.04 2.84
C GLU A 363 -21.21 -24.28 4.04
N ALA A 364 -20.71 -23.08 3.81
CA ALA A 364 -20.20 -22.21 4.85
C ALA A 364 -21.29 -21.25 5.31
N TYR A 365 -21.42 -21.10 6.63
CA TYR A 365 -22.38 -20.23 7.29
C TYR A 365 -21.69 -19.28 8.27
N GLN A 366 -22.26 -18.09 8.45
CA GLN A 366 -21.83 -17.08 9.42
C GLN A 366 -22.99 -16.66 10.31
N TRP A 367 -22.78 -16.57 11.62
CA TRP A 367 -23.79 -16.14 12.58
C TRP A 367 -24.01 -14.63 12.49
N SER A 368 -25.26 -14.25 12.23
CA SER A 368 -25.76 -12.89 12.43
C SER A 368 -26.48 -12.86 13.78
N VAL A 369 -25.92 -12.15 14.76
CA VAL A 369 -26.59 -11.86 16.05
C VAL A 369 -27.85 -11.05 15.79
N ALA A 370 -27.74 -10.07 14.89
CA ALA A 370 -28.81 -9.14 14.56
C ALA A 370 -30.04 -9.84 13.92
N ASP A 371 -29.82 -10.86 13.08
CA ASP A 371 -30.88 -11.70 12.53
C ASP A 371 -31.19 -12.95 13.36
N SER A 372 -30.41 -13.20 14.42
CA SER A 372 -30.46 -14.41 15.25
C SER A 372 -30.50 -15.71 14.42
N ARG A 373 -29.76 -15.74 13.30
CA ARG A 373 -29.70 -16.87 12.36
C ARG A 373 -28.31 -17.04 11.76
N TRP A 374 -28.05 -18.25 11.27
CA TRP A 374 -26.92 -18.55 10.42
C TRP A 374 -27.21 -18.09 8.97
N MET A 375 -26.43 -17.13 8.49
CA MET A 375 -26.41 -16.64 7.11
C MET A 375 -25.51 -17.54 6.27
N LYS A 376 -25.98 -18.03 5.12
CA LYS A 376 -25.10 -18.77 4.19
C LYS A 376 -24.11 -17.80 3.54
N ILE A 377 -22.83 -18.13 3.56
CA ILE A 377 -21.75 -17.30 2.98
C ILE A 377 -21.06 -17.96 1.77
N GLY A 378 -21.29 -19.26 1.49
CA GLY A 378 -20.80 -19.90 0.26
C GLY A 378 -21.04 -21.41 0.15
N ASP A 379 -20.91 -21.94 -1.07
CA ASP A 379 -20.73 -23.36 -1.35
C ASP A 379 -19.24 -23.73 -1.30
N VAL A 380 -18.90 -24.84 -0.66
CA VAL A 380 -17.55 -25.41 -0.59
C VAL A 380 -17.45 -26.55 -1.59
N VAL A 381 -16.73 -26.35 -2.69
CA VAL A 381 -16.68 -27.28 -3.83
C VAL A 381 -15.38 -28.08 -3.84
N GLY A 382 -15.46 -29.38 -3.61
CA GLY A 382 -14.29 -30.27 -3.63
C GLY A 382 -13.72 -30.46 -5.04
N GLY A 383 -12.56 -29.86 -5.32
CA GLY A 383 -11.85 -30.02 -6.59
C GLY A 383 -11.11 -31.36 -6.68
N SER A 384 -11.46 -32.22 -7.63
CA SER A 384 -10.75 -33.48 -7.86
C SER A 384 -9.50 -33.30 -8.73
N ASN A 385 -8.32 -33.62 -8.17
CA ASN A 385 -7.04 -33.83 -8.86
C ASN A 385 -6.41 -32.63 -9.61
N GLN A 386 -6.11 -31.57 -8.88
CA GLN A 386 -4.74 -30.99 -8.86
C GLN A 386 -4.32 -30.81 -7.39
N GLN A 387 -3.05 -31.00 -7.05
CA GLN A 387 -2.61 -31.17 -5.66
C GLN A 387 -2.51 -29.84 -4.88
N THR A 388 -3.62 -29.49 -4.24
CA THR A 388 -3.81 -28.49 -3.17
C THR A 388 -5.03 -28.95 -2.35
N SER A 389 -5.18 -28.73 -1.06
CA SER A 389 -4.27 -28.29 0.01
C SER A 389 -4.95 -28.65 1.34
N LYS A 390 -4.93 -29.94 1.70
CA LYS A 390 -5.44 -30.41 3.00
C LYS A 390 -4.84 -29.53 4.12
N LYS A 391 -5.67 -28.78 4.87
CA LYS A 391 -5.27 -28.22 6.17
C LYS A 391 -4.61 -29.33 6.96
N VAL A 392 -3.38 -29.09 7.35
CA VAL A 392 -2.59 -30.09 8.07
C VAL A 392 -2.64 -29.73 9.55
N ASN A 393 -3.10 -30.64 10.39
CA ASN A 393 -3.06 -30.45 11.84
C ASN A 393 -1.60 -30.47 12.31
N TYR A 394 -1.15 -29.36 12.91
CA TYR A 394 0.21 -29.18 13.42
C TYR A 394 0.14 -28.52 14.80
N GLU A 395 0.72 -29.18 15.80
CA GLU A 395 0.67 -28.78 17.22
C GLU A 395 -0.75 -28.58 17.79
N GLY A 396 -1.74 -29.32 17.28
CA GLY A 396 -3.12 -29.26 17.78
C GLY A 396 -3.92 -28.06 17.24
N LYS A 397 -3.45 -27.44 16.15
CA LYS A 397 -4.16 -26.41 15.39
C LYS A 397 -4.16 -26.78 13.91
N GLU A 398 -5.25 -26.43 13.22
CA GLU A 398 -5.42 -26.65 11.78
C GLU A 398 -4.97 -25.42 11.00
N TYR A 399 -4.27 -25.63 9.88
CA TYR A 399 -3.73 -24.57 9.03
C TYR A 399 -3.85 -24.93 7.55
N ASP A 400 -4.35 -24.03 6.70
CA ASP A 400 -4.60 -24.28 5.25
C ASP A 400 -3.40 -24.93 4.54
N PHE A 401 -2.19 -24.49 4.89
CA PHE A 401 -0.94 -25.07 4.45
C PHE A 401 -0.05 -25.34 5.66
N VAL A 402 0.62 -26.49 5.69
CA VAL A 402 1.82 -26.69 6.52
C VAL A 402 2.97 -27.07 5.61
N PHE A 403 3.70 -26.07 5.14
CA PHE A 403 4.80 -26.28 4.21
C PHE A 403 6.00 -26.89 4.93
N THR A 404 6.66 -27.85 4.30
CA THR A 404 7.96 -28.35 4.74
C THR A 404 9.04 -27.45 4.14
N ILE A 405 9.71 -26.66 4.99
CA ILE A 405 10.81 -25.77 4.62
C ILE A 405 12.13 -26.50 4.93
N ASP A 406 12.86 -26.88 3.89
CA ASP A 406 14.21 -27.42 3.98
C ASP A 406 15.21 -26.26 3.88
N ILE A 407 15.94 -26.00 4.97
CA ILE A 407 16.70 -24.75 5.14
C ILE A 407 18.18 -24.90 4.79
N ASN A 408 18.67 -26.14 4.74
CA ASN A 408 19.99 -26.52 4.25
C ASN A 408 19.90 -27.91 3.60
N GLU A 409 20.68 -28.18 2.55
CA GLU A 409 20.81 -29.54 2.00
C GLU A 409 21.30 -30.50 3.09
N GLY A 410 20.42 -31.42 3.52
CA GLY A 410 20.70 -32.41 4.57
C GLY A 410 20.36 -31.98 6.01
N GLY A 411 19.76 -30.81 6.23
CA GLY A 411 19.27 -30.39 7.55
C GLY A 411 17.91 -31.00 7.95
N PRO A 412 17.48 -30.90 9.23
CA PRO A 412 16.14 -31.29 9.64
C PRO A 412 15.10 -30.36 9.01
N SER A 413 14.05 -30.96 8.44
CA SER A 413 12.99 -30.25 7.73
C SER A 413 11.97 -29.66 8.70
N MET A 414 11.63 -28.37 8.52
CA MET A 414 10.79 -27.63 9.48
C MET A 414 9.44 -27.24 8.90
N LYS A 415 8.41 -27.20 9.74
CA LYS A 415 7.02 -27.07 9.31
C LYS A 415 6.49 -25.65 9.51
N LEU A 416 6.11 -25.01 8.40
CA LEU A 416 5.53 -23.67 8.35
C LEU A 416 4.01 -23.75 8.24
N PRO A 417 3.27 -23.59 9.35
CA PRO A 417 1.82 -23.44 9.31
C PRO A 417 1.41 -22.05 8.79
N TYR A 418 0.46 -22.02 7.86
CA TYR A 418 -0.07 -20.82 7.22
C TYR A 418 -1.55 -20.97 6.87
N ASN A 419 -2.40 -20.01 7.25
CA ASN A 419 -3.74 -19.87 6.66
C ASN A 419 -3.74 -18.80 5.58
N VAL A 420 -4.60 -18.94 4.58
CA VAL A 420 -4.70 -18.01 3.45
C VAL A 420 -5.29 -16.67 3.88
N THR A 421 -5.99 -16.64 5.02
CA THR A 421 -6.45 -15.42 5.69
C THR A 421 -5.35 -14.70 6.47
N ASP A 422 -4.23 -15.36 6.75
CA ASP A 422 -3.11 -14.75 7.48
C ASP A 422 -2.23 -13.97 6.49
N ASP A 423 -1.70 -12.83 6.91
CA ASP A 423 -0.76 -12.08 6.05
C ASP A 423 0.52 -12.92 5.81
N PRO A 424 0.93 -13.18 4.54
CA PRO A 424 2.10 -14.00 4.23
C PRO A 424 3.39 -13.49 4.89
N TRP A 425 3.52 -12.17 5.06
CA TRP A 425 4.70 -11.55 5.64
C TRP A 425 4.72 -11.73 7.15
N LEU A 426 3.60 -11.49 7.83
CA LEU A 426 3.45 -11.73 9.26
C LEU A 426 3.60 -13.22 9.59
N THR A 427 3.07 -14.14 8.79
CA THR A 427 3.23 -15.58 9.04
C THR A 427 4.63 -16.07 8.73
N ALA A 428 5.29 -15.56 7.68
CA ALA A 428 6.72 -15.79 7.49
C ALA A 428 7.54 -15.24 8.66
N HIS A 429 7.20 -14.05 9.17
CA HIS A 429 7.87 -13.46 10.33
C HIS A 429 7.71 -14.32 11.57
N ASN A 430 6.47 -14.73 11.87
CA ASN A 430 6.13 -15.59 13.00
C ASN A 430 6.76 -16.98 12.88
N PHE A 431 6.82 -17.57 11.68
CA PHE A 431 7.50 -18.84 11.43
C PHE A 431 9.00 -18.73 11.67
N LEU A 432 9.63 -17.68 11.12
CA LEU A 432 11.07 -17.47 11.27
C LEU A 432 11.42 -17.19 12.74
N GLN A 433 10.63 -16.37 13.42
CA GLN A 433 10.76 -16.12 14.86
C GLN A 433 10.56 -17.41 15.69
N LYS A 434 9.52 -18.21 15.40
CA LYS A 434 9.19 -19.43 16.15
C LYS A 434 10.26 -20.53 16.01
N ASN A 435 10.92 -20.62 14.86
CA ASN A 435 11.94 -21.64 14.58
C ASN A 435 13.37 -21.09 14.69
N GLU A 436 13.55 -19.91 15.29
CA GLU A 436 14.85 -19.23 15.51
C GLU A 436 15.65 -18.99 14.20
N LEU A 437 14.93 -18.78 13.10
CA LEU A 437 15.48 -18.60 11.77
C LEU A 437 15.72 -17.13 11.41
N SER A 438 16.64 -16.92 10.46
CA SER A 438 17.04 -15.57 10.06
C SER A 438 15.97 -14.85 9.24
N PRO A 439 15.64 -13.58 9.54
CA PRO A 439 14.64 -12.79 8.84
C PRO A 439 15.12 -12.25 7.49
N MET A 440 16.36 -12.48 7.07
CA MET A 440 16.69 -12.33 5.64
C MET A 440 15.96 -13.36 4.77
N PHE A 441 15.51 -14.46 5.37
CA PHE A 441 14.56 -15.37 4.75
C PHE A 441 13.11 -14.86 4.84
N LEU A 442 12.82 -13.68 5.43
CA LEU A 442 11.46 -13.12 5.46
C LEU A 442 10.95 -12.88 4.05
N ASP A 443 11.73 -12.18 3.21
CA ASP A 443 11.45 -12.02 1.79
C ASP A 443 11.26 -13.39 1.11
N GLN A 444 12.13 -14.35 1.39
CA GLN A 444 12.10 -15.66 0.72
C GLN A 444 10.92 -16.52 1.15
N VAL A 445 10.58 -16.53 2.44
CA VAL A 445 9.52 -17.35 3.04
C VAL A 445 8.14 -16.71 2.83
N ALA A 446 8.01 -15.39 2.98
CA ALA A 446 6.77 -14.69 2.65
C ALA A 446 6.44 -14.83 1.17
N ASN A 447 7.43 -14.65 0.28
CA ASN A 447 7.20 -14.89 -1.12
C ASN A 447 7.06 -16.38 -1.46
N PHE A 448 7.71 -17.31 -0.77
CA PHE A 448 7.45 -18.74 -0.94
C PHE A 448 5.99 -19.08 -0.57
N ILE A 449 5.45 -18.50 0.51
CA ILE A 449 4.03 -18.59 0.85
C ILE A 449 3.18 -18.00 -0.29
N ILE A 450 3.46 -16.77 -0.75
CA ILE A 450 2.70 -16.10 -1.84
C ILE A 450 2.74 -16.89 -3.16
N GLU A 451 3.92 -17.40 -3.54
CA GLU A 451 4.15 -18.13 -4.79
C GLU A 451 3.50 -19.53 -4.76
N ASN A 452 3.59 -20.24 -3.63
CA ASN A 452 2.95 -21.55 -3.46
C ASN A 452 1.45 -21.46 -3.12
N THR A 453 0.91 -20.27 -2.82
CA THR A 453 -0.54 -20.02 -2.67
C THR A 453 -1.18 -19.25 -3.84
N LYS A 454 -0.40 -18.86 -4.85
CA LYS A 454 -0.80 -18.27 -6.16
C LYS A 454 -1.95 -17.24 -6.13
N GLY A 455 -1.62 -15.98 -5.87
CA GLY A 455 -2.25 -14.77 -6.45
C GLY A 455 -3.77 -14.56 -6.34
N HIS A 456 -4.18 -13.56 -5.55
CA HIS A 456 -5.49 -12.89 -5.64
C HIS A 456 -5.30 -11.36 -5.66
N THR A 457 -5.22 -10.76 -6.85
CA THR A 457 -5.25 -9.30 -7.06
C THR A 457 -5.85 -8.92 -8.43
N LEU A 458 -6.71 -7.90 -8.43
CA LEU A 458 -7.23 -7.20 -9.61
C LEU A 458 -6.53 -5.82 -9.71
N GLY A 459 -6.53 -5.08 -10.82
CA GLY A 459 -7.11 -5.28 -12.16
C GLY A 459 -7.39 -3.90 -12.80
N ALA A 460 -6.96 -3.64 -14.05
CA ALA A 460 -6.99 -2.26 -14.58
C ALA A 460 -7.08 -2.13 -16.12
N ALA A 461 -7.87 -1.15 -16.58
CA ALA A 461 -7.90 -0.52 -17.91
C ALA A 461 -8.86 0.71 -17.88
N PRO A 462 -8.90 1.61 -18.89
CA PRO A 462 -7.80 2.29 -19.62
C PRO A 462 -7.96 3.84 -19.63
N PRO A 463 -6.98 4.64 -20.08
CA PRO A 463 -7.06 6.11 -20.06
C PRO A 463 -7.52 6.76 -21.40
N SER A 464 -8.23 7.88 -21.33
CA SER A 464 -8.42 8.83 -22.45
C SER A 464 -8.12 10.28 -22.02
N ALA A 465 -7.56 11.08 -22.93
CA ALA A 465 -6.70 12.21 -22.58
C ALA A 465 -7.32 13.64 -22.68
N ALA A 466 -6.84 14.50 -21.77
CA ALA A 466 -6.48 15.92 -21.87
C ALA A 466 -7.26 16.93 -22.74
N ASP A 467 -7.55 18.08 -22.12
CA ASP A 467 -7.96 19.37 -22.72
C ASP A 467 -6.87 20.46 -22.49
N PRO A 468 -6.47 21.25 -23.51
CA PRO A 468 -5.45 22.31 -23.37
C PRO A 468 -5.92 23.73 -23.73
N PHE A 469 -5.61 24.75 -22.90
CA PHE A 469 -5.51 26.14 -23.41
C PHE A 469 -4.66 27.11 -22.57
N THR A 470 -3.64 27.72 -23.21
CA THR A 470 -3.28 29.17 -23.22
C THR A 470 -2.23 29.37 -24.35
N GLY A 471 -2.22 30.42 -25.19
CA GLY A 471 -3.26 31.38 -25.58
C GLY A 471 -2.74 32.52 -26.49
N LYS A 472 -3.44 32.79 -27.62
CA LYS A 472 -3.41 34.03 -28.47
C LYS A 472 -2.09 34.41 -29.22
N ALA A 473 -2.11 35.00 -30.43
CA ALA A 473 -3.20 35.51 -31.30
C ALA A 473 -2.82 35.69 -32.80
N THR A 474 -3.86 35.87 -33.64
CA THR A 474 -3.94 36.52 -34.98
C THR A 474 -3.26 35.89 -36.21
N GLY A 475 -4.06 35.65 -37.26
CA GLY A 475 -3.62 35.37 -38.64
C GLY A 475 -4.54 34.35 -39.35
N SER A 476 -5.13 34.71 -40.49
CA SER A 476 -6.23 33.94 -41.09
C SER A 476 -5.85 32.94 -42.19
N THR A 477 -6.71 31.92 -42.32
CA THR A 477 -7.04 31.11 -43.51
C THR A 477 -6.13 29.96 -43.99
N SER A 478 -6.83 28.85 -44.28
CA SER A 478 -6.51 27.69 -45.13
C SER A 478 -5.78 26.52 -44.48
N ALA A 479 -6.53 25.41 -44.35
CA ALA A 479 -6.12 24.20 -43.66
C ALA A 479 -5.14 23.34 -44.48
N ILE A 480 -4.07 22.90 -43.84
CA ILE A 480 -3.29 21.71 -44.22
C ILE A 480 -3.10 20.89 -42.94
N VAL A 481 -3.44 19.60 -43.01
CA VAL A 481 -3.37 18.68 -41.86
C VAL A 481 -1.90 18.33 -41.59
N SER A 482 -1.43 18.60 -40.37
CA SER A 482 -0.14 18.14 -39.86
C SER A 482 -0.23 17.90 -38.35
N SER A 483 0.32 16.77 -37.90
CA SER A 483 0.27 16.26 -36.52
C SER A 483 1.25 16.96 -35.58
N ILE A 484 0.85 17.21 -34.33
CA ILE A 484 1.74 17.61 -33.24
C ILE A 484 1.62 16.61 -32.08
N LEU A 485 2.76 16.16 -31.55
CA LEU A 485 2.85 15.13 -30.51
C LEU A 485 2.66 15.69 -29.10
N PHE A 486 2.09 14.88 -28.19
CA PHE A 486 2.14 15.13 -26.76
C PHE A 486 3.51 14.73 -26.19
N THR A 487 4.15 15.61 -25.41
CA THR A 487 5.39 15.29 -24.70
C THR A 487 5.10 14.73 -23.30
N SER A 488 5.35 13.44 -23.10
CA SER A 488 5.39 12.82 -21.77
C SER A 488 6.44 13.47 -20.87
N THR A 489 6.04 13.87 -19.65
CA THR A 489 6.96 14.35 -18.60
C THR A 489 7.61 13.18 -17.89
N ASN A 490 8.94 13.12 -17.88
CA ASN A 490 9.69 12.06 -17.21
C ASN A 490 9.67 12.26 -15.69
N ILE A 491 9.23 11.23 -14.94
CA ILE A 491 9.17 11.23 -13.47
C ILE A 491 10.10 10.19 -12.82
N TYR A 492 10.75 9.34 -13.63
CA TYR A 492 11.51 8.19 -13.13
C TYR A 492 13.00 8.47 -13.02
N PHE A 493 13.55 9.28 -13.93
CA PHE A 493 14.97 9.56 -14.01
C PHE A 493 15.22 10.97 -14.61
N PRO A 494 16.40 11.60 -14.38
CA PRO A 494 17.56 11.09 -13.66
C PRO A 494 17.34 10.93 -12.15
N LYS A 495 17.86 9.83 -11.58
CA LYS A 495 17.82 9.56 -10.13
C LYS A 495 19.22 9.62 -9.55
N THR A 496 19.56 10.73 -8.89
CA THR A 496 20.92 11.01 -8.37
C THR A 496 21.13 10.63 -6.89
N ASP A 497 20.04 10.39 -6.15
CA ASP A 497 20.11 9.97 -4.75
C ASP A 497 20.47 8.49 -4.65
N GLY A 498 21.38 8.15 -3.74
CA GLY A 498 21.75 6.75 -3.46
C GLY A 498 20.58 6.00 -2.82
N VAL A 499 20.19 4.87 -3.40
CA VAL A 499 19.16 3.98 -2.89
C VAL A 499 19.79 2.96 -1.93
N THR A 500 19.21 2.81 -0.74
CA THR A 500 19.81 2.02 0.36
C THR A 500 18.88 0.89 0.84
N PHE A 501 19.47 -0.15 1.43
CA PHE A 501 18.79 -1.28 2.08
C PHE A 501 18.84 -1.10 3.59
N GLU A 502 17.78 -0.53 4.16
CA GLU A 502 17.73 -0.09 5.56
C GLU A 502 16.85 -0.93 6.47
N GLN A 503 15.95 -1.73 5.90
CA GLN A 503 15.03 -2.58 6.65
C GLN A 503 15.82 -3.66 7.39
N ALA A 504 15.57 -3.80 8.70
CA ALA A 504 16.27 -4.73 9.59
C ALA A 504 15.44 -5.07 10.82
N ASN A 505 15.74 -6.21 11.44
CA ASN A 505 15.29 -6.57 12.78
C ASN A 505 16.52 -6.92 13.62
N ALA A 506 16.96 -5.98 14.47
CA ALA A 506 18.20 -6.11 15.22
C ALA A 506 18.21 -7.34 16.14
N THR A 507 17.10 -7.62 16.82
CA THR A 507 16.91 -8.77 17.71
C THR A 507 17.15 -10.09 16.98
N GLN A 508 16.59 -10.24 15.78
CA GLN A 508 16.70 -11.47 14.99
C GLN A 508 18.08 -11.63 14.31
N ILE A 509 18.74 -10.53 13.91
CA ILE A 509 20.14 -10.57 13.44
C ILE A 509 21.05 -11.06 14.57
N MET A 510 20.89 -10.52 15.78
CA MET A 510 21.66 -10.93 16.95
C MET A 510 21.34 -12.36 17.40
N ALA A 511 20.08 -12.80 17.33
CA ALA A 511 19.71 -14.19 17.60
C ALA A 511 20.46 -15.16 16.68
N LYS A 512 20.47 -14.89 15.36
CA LYS A 512 21.17 -15.77 14.40
C LYS A 512 22.69 -15.71 14.56
N LEU A 513 23.25 -14.56 14.88
CA LEU A 513 24.68 -14.43 15.21
C LEU A 513 25.05 -15.29 16.42
N ARG A 514 24.24 -15.25 17.49
CA ARG A 514 24.45 -16.02 18.73
C ARG A 514 24.31 -17.53 18.51
N GLU A 515 23.31 -17.96 17.73
CA GLU A 515 23.12 -19.37 17.33
C GLU A 515 24.36 -19.91 16.60
N LEU A 516 24.79 -19.24 15.53
CA LEU A 516 25.94 -19.68 14.73
C LEU A 516 27.26 -19.58 15.52
N ASN A 517 27.38 -18.62 16.45
CA ASN A 517 28.51 -18.53 17.36
C ASN A 517 28.65 -19.76 18.27
N GLY A 518 27.53 -20.33 18.72
CA GLY A 518 27.52 -21.57 19.52
C GLY A 518 28.12 -22.76 18.75
N GLY A 519 27.84 -22.84 17.44
CA GLY A 519 28.39 -23.84 16.53
C GLY A 519 29.79 -23.53 15.98
N ALA A 520 30.27 -22.28 16.08
CA ALA A 520 31.48 -21.82 15.42
C ALA A 520 32.75 -22.60 15.89
N PRO A 521 33.73 -22.83 14.98
CA PRO A 521 35.03 -23.38 15.34
C PRO A 521 35.75 -22.51 16.38
N GLY A 522 36.61 -23.13 17.20
CA GLY A 522 37.17 -22.48 18.40
C GLY A 522 37.97 -21.20 18.15
N GLU A 523 38.53 -21.00 16.94
CA GLU A 523 39.26 -19.79 16.56
C GLU A 523 38.34 -18.63 16.13
N TYR A 524 37.11 -18.94 15.69
CA TYR A 524 36.10 -17.96 15.25
C TYR A 524 35.07 -17.64 16.34
N ARG A 525 34.93 -18.49 17.35
CA ARG A 525 33.96 -18.33 18.44
C ARG A 525 34.21 -17.05 19.24
N LEU A 526 33.21 -16.19 19.27
CA LEU A 526 33.16 -14.91 19.97
C LEU A 526 32.75 -15.09 21.43
N SER A 527 33.25 -14.22 22.29
CA SER A 527 32.79 -14.09 23.68
C SER A 527 31.45 -13.33 23.76
N GLU A 528 30.74 -13.48 24.88
CA GLU A 528 29.53 -12.71 25.17
C GLU A 528 29.79 -11.19 25.21
N GLU A 529 30.99 -10.77 25.62
CA GLU A 529 31.43 -9.37 25.57
C GLU A 529 31.50 -8.84 24.14
N VAL A 530 32.07 -9.63 23.21
CA VAL A 530 32.11 -9.30 21.79
C VAL A 530 30.71 -9.25 21.17
N LEU A 531 29.86 -10.23 21.50
CA LEU A 531 28.47 -10.26 21.01
C LEU A 531 27.68 -9.06 21.51
N GLY A 532 27.80 -8.69 22.79
CA GLY A 532 27.17 -7.49 23.35
C GLY A 532 27.72 -6.18 22.76
N SER A 533 28.99 -6.16 22.35
CA SER A 533 29.60 -5.01 21.66
C SER A 533 29.03 -4.80 20.24
N LEU A 534 28.86 -5.90 19.48
CA LEU A 534 28.20 -5.90 18.17
C LEU A 534 26.70 -5.56 18.27
N GLU A 535 26.03 -6.02 19.33
CA GLU A 535 24.62 -5.69 19.61
C GLU A 535 24.41 -4.19 19.84
N LYS A 536 25.27 -3.56 20.66
CA LYS A 536 25.26 -2.11 20.86
C LYS A 536 25.52 -1.35 19.57
N LEU A 537 26.49 -1.80 18.75
CA LEU A 537 26.77 -1.21 17.45
C LEU A 537 25.56 -1.30 16.52
N LEU A 538 24.88 -2.45 16.49
CA LEU A 538 23.70 -2.66 15.64
C LEU A 538 22.53 -1.76 16.08
N VAL A 539 22.31 -1.59 17.38
CA VAL A 539 21.29 -0.67 17.91
C VAL A 539 21.62 0.79 17.53
N SER A 540 22.85 1.25 17.72
CA SER A 540 23.22 2.64 17.44
C SER A 540 23.17 3.02 15.96
N VAL A 541 23.34 2.08 15.03
CA VAL A 541 23.21 2.32 13.58
C VAL A 541 21.79 2.10 13.04
N CYS A 542 20.87 1.53 13.83
CA CYS A 542 19.47 1.32 13.45
C CYS A 542 18.50 2.37 14.03
N ASP A 543 18.83 3.01 15.15
CA ASP A 543 18.00 4.06 15.78
C ASP A 543 18.54 5.48 15.46
N PRO A 544 17.81 6.31 14.68
CA PRO A 544 18.19 7.70 14.40
C PRO A 544 18.24 8.61 15.64
N CYS A 545 17.70 8.17 16.77
CA CYS A 545 17.71 8.90 18.05
C CYS A 545 18.76 8.36 19.05
N ALA A 546 19.61 7.40 18.66
CA ALA A 546 20.64 6.85 19.53
C ALA A 546 21.65 7.93 19.97
N SER A 547 21.83 8.08 21.29
CA SER A 547 22.79 9.02 21.88
C SER A 547 24.24 8.53 21.87
N GLU A 548 24.46 7.23 21.69
CA GLU A 548 25.79 6.61 21.63
C GLU A 548 26.22 6.42 20.17
N GLN A 549 27.43 6.89 19.84
CA GLN A 549 28.02 6.74 18.50
C GLN A 549 28.87 5.45 18.43
N PRO A 550 28.98 4.79 17.26
CA PRO A 550 29.90 3.66 17.04
C PRO A 550 31.34 3.96 17.46
N THR A 551 31.98 3.08 18.23
CA THR A 551 33.40 3.23 18.59
C THR A 551 34.34 2.57 17.57
N THR A 552 35.60 2.99 17.56
CA THR A 552 36.62 2.39 16.68
C THR A 552 36.85 0.92 16.98
N GLU A 553 36.75 0.51 18.26
CA GLU A 553 36.84 -0.90 18.68
C GLU A 553 35.65 -1.70 18.14
N GLN A 554 34.43 -1.15 18.19
CA GLN A 554 33.23 -1.77 17.62
C GLN A 554 33.34 -1.97 16.11
N ILE A 555 33.86 -0.96 15.38
CA ILE A 555 34.05 -1.02 13.93
C ILE A 555 35.14 -2.06 13.57
N SER A 556 36.27 -2.06 14.29
CA SER A 556 37.35 -3.04 14.12
C SER A 556 36.87 -4.48 14.42
N LEU A 557 36.02 -4.64 15.42
CA LEU A 557 35.41 -5.92 15.78
C LEU A 557 34.43 -6.42 14.72
N LEU A 558 33.60 -5.53 14.16
CA LEU A 558 32.71 -5.83 13.04
C LEU A 558 33.51 -6.25 11.79
N TRP A 559 34.58 -5.52 11.45
CA TRP A 559 35.48 -5.86 10.34
C TRP A 559 36.17 -7.21 10.54
N LYS A 560 36.69 -7.49 11.74
CA LYS A 560 37.29 -8.79 12.06
C LYS A 560 36.29 -9.93 11.95
N THR A 561 35.06 -9.72 12.41
CA THR A 561 34.01 -10.77 12.41
C THR A 561 33.38 -10.98 11.03
N SER A 562 33.47 -10.01 10.11
CA SER A 562 33.05 -10.23 8.71
C SER A 562 33.95 -11.21 7.95
N HIS A 563 35.09 -11.62 8.52
CA HIS A 563 35.99 -12.64 7.98
C HIS A 563 35.74 -14.04 8.57
N TRP A 564 34.57 -14.26 9.17
CA TRP A 564 34.10 -15.60 9.53
C TRP A 564 34.00 -16.53 8.30
N PRO A 565 34.02 -17.86 8.52
CA PRO A 565 33.78 -18.85 7.48
C PRO A 565 32.50 -18.56 6.69
N GLU A 566 32.54 -18.77 5.37
CA GLU A 566 31.46 -18.40 4.45
C GLU A 566 30.10 -19.02 4.83
N ASP A 567 30.09 -20.13 5.56
CA ASP A 567 28.88 -20.81 5.99
C ASP A 567 28.16 -20.14 7.17
N ILE A 568 28.87 -19.34 7.99
CA ILE A 568 28.32 -18.70 9.19
C ILE A 568 28.43 -17.17 9.23
N VAL A 569 29.17 -16.55 8.31
CA VAL A 569 29.46 -15.10 8.29
C VAL A 569 28.23 -14.19 8.06
N PHE A 570 27.16 -14.72 7.48
CA PHE A 570 26.06 -13.90 6.96
C PHE A 570 25.35 -12.98 7.98
N PRO A 571 25.15 -13.30 9.28
CA PRO A 571 24.56 -12.35 10.22
C PRO A 571 25.47 -11.15 10.46
N VAL A 572 26.79 -11.34 10.40
CA VAL A 572 27.76 -10.25 10.52
C VAL A 572 27.74 -9.35 9.29
N LEU A 573 27.55 -9.92 8.09
CA LEU A 573 27.35 -9.13 6.87
C LEU A 573 26.03 -8.32 6.91
N ASP A 574 25.00 -8.83 7.61
CA ASP A 574 23.74 -8.10 7.82
C ASP A 574 23.90 -6.93 8.81
N ILE A 575 24.78 -7.06 9.82
CA ILE A 575 25.22 -5.92 10.64
C ILE A 575 26.05 -4.95 9.79
N LEU A 576 26.99 -5.45 8.98
CA LEU A 576 27.92 -4.64 8.18
C LEU A 576 27.20 -3.74 7.17
N ARG A 577 26.23 -4.29 6.42
CA ARG A 577 25.44 -3.50 5.46
C ARG A 577 24.64 -2.39 6.13
N LEU A 578 24.19 -2.58 7.36
CA LEU A 578 23.48 -1.53 8.12
C LEU A 578 24.47 -0.49 8.66
N ALA A 579 25.55 -0.94 9.28
CA ALA A 579 26.54 -0.10 9.90
C ALA A 579 27.23 0.85 8.91
N VAL A 580 27.55 0.40 7.69
CA VAL A 580 28.26 1.23 6.68
C VAL A 580 27.46 2.44 6.18
N ARG A 581 26.17 2.55 6.52
CA ARG A 581 25.35 3.76 6.31
C ARG A 581 25.68 4.88 7.30
N HIS A 582 26.12 4.53 8.51
CA HIS A 582 26.43 5.49 9.56
C HIS A 582 27.72 6.27 9.20
N PRO A 583 27.74 7.63 9.28
CA PRO A 583 28.84 8.43 8.76
C PRO A 583 30.24 8.01 9.26
N GLN A 584 30.38 7.77 10.57
CA GLN A 584 31.65 7.37 11.17
C GLN A 584 32.13 5.97 10.74
N VAL A 585 31.20 5.04 10.49
CA VAL A 585 31.53 3.69 10.02
C VAL A 585 31.90 3.72 8.53
N ASN A 586 31.18 4.51 7.73
CA ASN A 586 31.51 4.77 6.34
C ASN A 586 32.91 5.40 6.21
N GLU A 587 33.22 6.39 7.06
CA GLU A 587 34.56 7.01 7.07
C GLU A 587 35.65 6.03 7.52
N SER A 588 35.42 5.23 8.56
CA SER A 588 36.42 4.28 9.04
C SER A 588 36.65 3.10 8.09
N LEU A 589 35.61 2.53 7.46
CA LEU A 589 35.74 1.33 6.61
C LEU A 589 35.95 1.63 5.13
N CYS A 590 35.49 2.80 4.64
CA CYS A 590 35.68 3.20 3.23
C CYS A 590 36.71 4.33 3.06
N GLY A 591 37.26 4.87 4.15
CA GLY A 591 38.03 6.13 4.13
C GLY A 591 39.28 6.17 5.01
N GLY A 592 39.76 5.01 5.49
CA GLY A 592 41.07 4.85 6.15
C GLY A 592 42.25 5.11 5.22
N ASP A 593 43.40 4.49 5.49
CA ASP A 593 44.49 4.49 4.51
C ASP A 593 44.00 3.78 3.22
N ALA A 594 44.60 4.10 2.07
CA ALA A 594 44.07 3.67 0.77
C ALA A 594 43.86 2.15 0.64
N ASP A 595 44.63 1.37 1.41
CA ASP A 595 44.55 -0.09 1.48
C ASP A 595 43.31 -0.60 2.23
N ASP A 596 42.77 0.13 3.22
CA ASP A 596 41.64 -0.31 4.06
C ASP A 596 40.33 -0.37 3.27
N GLY A 597 40.01 0.69 2.52
CA GLY A 597 38.83 0.73 1.66
C GLY A 597 38.92 -0.29 0.53
N VAL A 598 40.11 -0.49 -0.03
CA VAL A 598 40.36 -1.52 -1.05
C VAL A 598 40.22 -2.93 -0.45
N ALA A 599 40.63 -3.14 0.81
CA ALA A 599 40.40 -4.39 1.53
C ALA A 599 38.91 -4.68 1.72
N LEU A 600 38.10 -3.68 2.11
CA LEU A 600 36.63 -3.81 2.17
C LEU A 600 36.05 -4.24 0.82
N CYS A 601 36.41 -3.55 -0.27
CA CYS A 601 35.95 -3.91 -1.61
C CYS A 601 36.37 -5.35 -1.98
N ASN A 602 37.66 -5.69 -1.85
CA ASN A 602 38.16 -7.02 -2.19
C ASN A 602 37.48 -8.14 -1.37
N HIS A 603 37.21 -7.90 -0.08
CA HIS A 603 36.49 -8.83 0.77
C HIS A 603 35.04 -9.04 0.27
N LEU A 604 34.30 -7.96 0.02
CA LEU A 604 32.92 -8.03 -0.49
C LEU A 604 32.86 -8.69 -1.88
N LEU A 605 33.80 -8.40 -2.78
CA LEU A 605 33.89 -9.03 -4.09
C LEU A 605 34.24 -10.52 -4.00
N SER A 606 35.04 -10.93 -3.00
CA SER A 606 35.36 -12.34 -2.77
C SER A 606 34.12 -13.19 -2.44
N LEU A 607 33.09 -12.57 -1.86
CA LEU A 607 31.78 -13.14 -1.51
C LEU A 607 30.75 -13.06 -2.65
N MET A 608 31.06 -12.34 -3.74
CA MET A 608 30.18 -12.14 -4.91
C MET A 608 30.44 -13.12 -6.07
N LYS A 609 31.37 -14.07 -5.92
CA LYS A 609 31.62 -15.10 -6.95
C LYS A 609 30.35 -15.94 -7.19
N PRO A 610 30.01 -16.35 -8.42
CA PRO A 610 28.75 -17.08 -8.70
C PRO A 610 28.51 -18.35 -7.87
N GLN A 611 29.58 -19.04 -7.47
CA GLN A 611 29.56 -20.25 -6.63
C GLN A 611 29.49 -19.98 -5.11
N ALA A 612 29.59 -18.72 -4.66
CA ALA A 612 29.47 -18.35 -3.26
C ALA A 612 28.01 -18.49 -2.76
N ARG A 613 27.81 -18.48 -1.44
CA ARG A 613 26.47 -18.63 -0.86
C ARG A 613 25.55 -17.44 -1.23
N PRO A 614 24.30 -17.67 -1.68
CA PRO A 614 23.39 -16.58 -2.08
C PRO A 614 23.13 -15.52 -1.01
N ALA A 615 23.11 -15.89 0.27
CA ALA A 615 23.00 -14.94 1.38
C ALA A 615 24.21 -13.98 1.43
N ASN A 616 25.43 -14.49 1.24
CA ASN A 616 26.66 -13.68 1.25
C ASN A 616 26.73 -12.78 0.01
N GLN A 617 26.42 -13.31 -1.18
CA GLN A 617 26.34 -12.54 -2.42
C GLN A 617 25.36 -11.35 -2.28
N MET A 618 24.15 -11.63 -1.76
CA MET A 618 23.10 -10.64 -1.53
C MET A 618 23.51 -9.59 -0.51
N LEU A 619 24.07 -9.99 0.64
CA LEU A 619 24.48 -9.04 1.68
C LEU A 619 25.72 -8.22 1.28
N ALA A 620 26.64 -8.80 0.50
CA ALA A 620 27.77 -8.07 -0.08
C ALA A 620 27.28 -6.98 -1.04
N LEU A 621 26.39 -7.31 -1.98
CA LEU A 621 25.75 -6.34 -2.87
C LEU A 621 24.97 -5.25 -2.09
N ARG A 622 24.21 -5.62 -1.05
CA ARG A 622 23.49 -4.65 -0.19
C ARG A 622 24.48 -3.74 0.58
N THR A 623 25.63 -4.26 1.00
CA THR A 623 26.71 -3.47 1.63
C THR A 623 27.26 -2.45 0.66
N LEU A 624 27.64 -2.88 -0.57
CA LEU A 624 28.12 -1.98 -1.62
C LEU A 624 27.08 -0.90 -1.97
N CYS A 625 25.79 -1.24 -2.05
CA CYS A 625 24.74 -0.24 -2.25
C CYS A 625 24.72 0.79 -1.12
N ASN A 626 24.84 0.34 0.13
CA ASN A 626 24.78 1.20 1.31
C ASN A 626 26.04 2.06 1.50
N CYS A 627 27.20 1.68 0.95
CA CYS A 627 28.39 2.53 0.93
C CYS A 627 28.14 3.89 0.25
N PHE A 628 27.24 3.97 -0.74
CA PHE A 628 26.87 5.23 -1.41
C PHE A 628 26.17 6.25 -0.49
N SER A 629 25.77 5.87 0.73
CA SER A 629 25.22 6.79 1.75
C SER A 629 26.24 7.84 2.20
N GLY A 630 27.54 7.52 2.12
CA GLY A 630 28.62 8.40 2.53
C GLY A 630 29.57 8.76 1.37
N TRP A 631 30.22 9.92 1.50
CA TRP A 631 31.09 10.43 0.43
C TRP A 631 32.36 9.58 0.25
N ARG A 632 32.90 9.00 1.32
CA ARG A 632 34.04 8.06 1.29
C ARG A 632 33.67 6.78 0.54
N GLY A 633 32.55 6.15 0.90
CA GLY A 633 32.04 4.96 0.20
C GLY A 633 31.74 5.21 -1.28
N ARG A 634 31.13 6.35 -1.64
CA ARG A 634 30.95 6.74 -3.04
C ARG A 634 32.29 6.91 -3.79
N ALA A 635 33.27 7.57 -3.18
CA ALA A 635 34.59 7.77 -3.79
C ALA A 635 35.34 6.44 -4.00
N LEU A 636 35.33 5.56 -2.99
CA LEU A 636 35.90 4.22 -3.04
C LEU A 636 35.27 3.39 -4.16
N LEU A 637 33.94 3.36 -4.24
CA LEU A 637 33.24 2.56 -5.25
C LEU A 637 33.39 3.11 -6.67
N LEU A 638 33.54 4.43 -6.85
CA LEU A 638 33.92 4.99 -8.14
C LEU A 638 35.37 4.64 -8.53
N ALA A 639 36.29 4.58 -7.57
CA ALA A 639 37.68 4.15 -7.81
C ALA A 639 37.81 2.64 -8.09
N GLN A 640 36.98 1.80 -7.48
CA GLN A 640 36.94 0.34 -7.67
C GLN A 640 35.87 -0.12 -8.68
N ARG A 641 35.32 0.82 -9.47
CA ARG A 641 34.18 0.65 -10.38
C ARG A 641 34.29 -0.58 -11.28
N GLU A 642 35.43 -0.75 -11.96
CA GLU A 642 35.64 -1.83 -12.93
C GLU A 642 35.51 -3.21 -12.27
N ALA A 643 36.22 -3.42 -11.15
CA ALA A 643 36.16 -4.67 -10.40
C ALA A 643 34.75 -4.92 -9.84
N VAL A 644 34.10 -3.90 -9.28
CA VAL A 644 32.76 -4.01 -8.68
C VAL A 644 31.68 -4.31 -9.71
N LEU A 645 31.66 -3.58 -10.83
CA LEU A 645 30.69 -3.81 -11.90
C LEU A 645 30.93 -5.13 -12.63
N SER A 646 32.18 -5.58 -12.79
CA SER A 646 32.49 -6.90 -13.35
C SER A 646 31.92 -8.04 -12.50
N HIS A 647 32.18 -8.06 -11.19
CA HIS A 647 31.64 -9.11 -10.31
C HIS A 647 30.12 -9.01 -10.17
N ALA A 648 29.54 -7.81 -10.28
CA ALA A 648 28.10 -7.65 -10.35
C ALA A 648 27.52 -8.27 -11.64
N ALA A 649 28.20 -8.13 -12.79
CA ALA A 649 27.76 -8.71 -14.05
C ALA A 649 27.76 -10.26 -14.03
N ASP A 650 28.73 -10.89 -13.38
CA ASP A 650 28.77 -12.35 -13.20
C ASP A 650 27.50 -12.88 -12.48
N LEU A 651 26.97 -12.09 -11.54
CA LEU A 651 25.77 -12.41 -10.76
C LEU A 651 24.45 -12.21 -11.53
N CYS A 652 24.44 -11.60 -12.71
CA CYS A 652 23.26 -11.52 -13.57
C CYS A 652 22.67 -12.91 -13.89
N SER A 653 23.54 -13.91 -14.03
CA SER A 653 23.17 -15.30 -14.33
C SER A 653 22.59 -16.09 -13.15
N VAL A 654 22.72 -15.59 -11.92
CA VAL A 654 22.31 -16.31 -10.70
C VAL A 654 20.81 -16.16 -10.48
N CYS A 655 20.07 -17.27 -10.49
CA CYS A 655 18.60 -17.29 -10.32
C CYS A 655 18.13 -16.96 -8.89
N ASN A 656 18.36 -15.73 -8.42
CA ASN A 656 17.91 -15.26 -7.12
C ASN A 656 17.46 -13.79 -7.19
N LYS A 657 16.16 -13.54 -6.95
CA LYS A 657 15.57 -12.19 -7.05
C LYS A 657 16.17 -11.18 -6.08
N ASN A 658 16.59 -11.58 -4.88
CA ASN A 658 17.17 -10.66 -3.90
C ASN A 658 18.57 -10.20 -4.32
N ILE A 659 19.34 -11.07 -5.00
CA ILE A 659 20.60 -10.72 -5.66
C ILE A 659 20.32 -9.77 -6.83
N HIS A 660 19.35 -10.09 -7.70
CA HIS A 660 18.98 -9.22 -8.84
C HIS A 660 18.53 -7.83 -8.42
N ILE A 661 17.72 -7.70 -7.36
CA ILE A 661 17.29 -6.40 -6.82
C ILE A 661 18.48 -5.62 -6.25
N ALA A 662 19.40 -6.28 -5.54
CA ALA A 662 20.60 -5.64 -4.99
C ALA A 662 21.57 -5.21 -6.11
N LEU A 663 21.80 -6.05 -7.12
CA LEU A 663 22.57 -5.76 -8.33
C LEU A 663 21.99 -4.57 -9.09
N ALA A 664 20.68 -4.58 -9.38
CA ALA A 664 20.00 -3.50 -10.07
C ALA A 664 20.08 -2.17 -9.29
N THR A 665 20.03 -2.24 -7.95
CA THR A 665 20.21 -1.08 -7.07
C THR A 665 21.65 -0.56 -7.09
N LEU A 666 22.64 -1.44 -7.15
CA LEU A 666 24.05 -1.08 -7.25
C LEU A 666 24.33 -0.35 -8.57
N VAL A 667 23.85 -0.90 -9.69
CA VAL A 667 23.95 -0.28 -11.03
C VAL A 667 23.25 1.09 -11.07
N LEU A 668 22.08 1.23 -10.44
CA LEU A 668 21.38 2.50 -10.28
C LEU A 668 22.19 3.53 -9.45
N ASN A 669 22.83 3.11 -8.36
CA ASN A 669 23.65 4.01 -7.54
C ASN A 669 24.92 4.48 -8.27
N TYR A 670 25.50 3.65 -9.13
CA TYR A 670 26.53 4.06 -10.08
C TYR A 670 25.99 5.07 -11.10
N ALA A 671 24.88 4.77 -11.77
CA ALA A 671 24.24 5.68 -12.73
C ALA A 671 23.97 7.07 -12.12
N GLY A 672 23.38 7.13 -10.92
CA GLY A 672 23.11 8.37 -10.20
C GLY A 672 24.37 9.14 -9.77
N SER A 673 25.48 8.44 -9.51
CA SER A 673 26.77 9.05 -9.15
C SER A 673 27.58 9.51 -10.36
N LEU A 674 27.33 8.93 -11.53
CA LEU A 674 27.93 9.30 -12.82
C LEU A 674 27.10 10.32 -13.62
N HIS A 675 25.85 10.55 -13.21
CA HIS A 675 25.00 11.57 -13.81
C HIS A 675 25.66 12.95 -13.71
N GLY A 676 25.72 13.68 -14.82
CA GLY A 676 26.42 14.96 -14.93
C GLY A 676 27.96 14.90 -14.93
N GLN A 677 28.59 13.73 -14.75
CA GLN A 677 30.05 13.58 -14.82
C GLN A 677 30.54 13.35 -16.27
N PRO A 678 31.72 13.88 -16.67
CA PRO A 678 32.28 13.69 -18.01
C PRO A 678 33.08 12.37 -18.17
N ASP A 679 32.80 11.34 -17.36
CA ASP A 679 33.46 10.02 -17.46
C ASP A 679 32.65 9.08 -18.37
N LEU A 680 32.97 9.09 -19.67
CA LEU A 680 32.29 8.25 -20.66
C LEU A 680 32.59 6.76 -20.48
N GLU A 681 33.77 6.40 -19.97
CA GLU A 681 34.17 5.01 -19.74
C GLU A 681 33.35 4.40 -18.60
N ALA A 682 33.13 5.15 -17.52
CA ALA A 682 32.24 4.74 -16.44
C ALA A 682 30.81 4.53 -16.91
N LYS A 683 30.31 5.43 -17.77
CA LYS A 683 28.97 5.30 -18.36
C LYS A 683 28.90 4.09 -19.28
N ALA A 684 29.94 3.80 -20.06
CA ALA A 684 30.03 2.59 -20.88
C ALA A 684 29.91 1.31 -20.03
N GLN A 685 30.67 1.23 -18.94
CA GLN A 685 30.62 0.07 -18.02
C GLN A 685 29.25 -0.05 -17.35
N CYS A 686 28.66 1.06 -16.88
CA CYS A 686 27.34 1.08 -16.26
C CYS A 686 26.23 0.66 -17.24
N LEU A 687 26.22 1.20 -18.47
CA LEU A 687 25.29 0.81 -19.54
C LEU A 687 25.45 -0.68 -19.91
N SER A 688 26.68 -1.17 -20.04
CA SER A 688 26.98 -2.57 -20.39
C SER A 688 26.43 -3.56 -19.35
N VAL A 689 26.66 -3.30 -18.06
CA VAL A 689 26.13 -4.17 -16.99
C VAL A 689 24.61 -4.04 -16.86
N ALA A 690 24.05 -2.83 -17.03
CA ALA A 690 22.61 -2.63 -17.06
C ALA A 690 21.93 -3.41 -18.21
N SER A 691 22.55 -3.40 -19.39
CA SER A 691 22.18 -4.25 -20.52
C SER A 691 22.27 -5.73 -20.16
N ALA A 692 23.44 -6.26 -19.77
CA ALA A 692 23.60 -7.69 -19.49
C ALA A 692 22.60 -8.23 -18.45
N ALA A 693 22.29 -7.43 -17.42
CA ALA A 693 21.27 -7.75 -16.44
C ALA A 693 19.86 -7.84 -17.05
N LEU A 694 19.48 -6.94 -17.96
CA LEU A 694 18.17 -6.95 -18.65
C LEU A 694 17.99 -8.11 -19.66
N GLU A 695 19.02 -8.94 -19.91
CA GLU A 695 18.84 -10.20 -20.65
C GLU A 695 18.35 -11.35 -19.76
N SER A 696 18.73 -11.34 -18.49
CA SER A 696 18.68 -12.48 -17.58
C SER A 696 17.73 -12.28 -16.40
N VAL A 697 17.61 -11.04 -15.90
CA VAL A 697 16.75 -10.67 -14.77
C VAL A 697 15.28 -10.70 -15.17
N GLN A 698 14.49 -11.51 -14.44
CA GLN A 698 13.05 -11.65 -14.62
C GLN A 698 12.22 -10.85 -13.60
N ASP A 699 12.82 -10.49 -12.46
CA ASP A 699 12.12 -9.75 -11.41
C ASP A 699 11.75 -8.33 -11.87
N LYS A 700 10.47 -7.98 -11.74
CA LYS A 700 9.92 -6.73 -12.30
C LYS A 700 10.44 -5.47 -11.58
N GLU A 701 10.81 -5.57 -10.31
CA GLU A 701 11.39 -4.45 -9.54
C GLU A 701 12.86 -4.25 -9.90
N ALA A 702 13.62 -5.33 -10.07
CA ALA A 702 14.99 -5.27 -10.57
C ALA A 702 15.05 -4.75 -12.02
N VAL A 703 14.17 -5.22 -12.92
CA VAL A 703 14.01 -4.67 -14.28
C VAL A 703 13.70 -3.18 -14.24
N PHE A 704 12.76 -2.74 -13.39
CA PHE A 704 12.43 -1.33 -13.24
C PHE A 704 13.66 -0.49 -12.83
N ARG A 705 14.42 -0.95 -11.83
CA ARG A 705 15.65 -0.26 -11.37
C ARG A 705 16.72 -0.18 -12.45
N LEU A 706 16.90 -1.23 -13.25
CA LEU A 706 17.81 -1.23 -14.40
C LEU A 706 17.38 -0.25 -15.49
N LEU A 707 16.08 -0.13 -15.79
CA LEU A 707 15.56 0.88 -16.71
C LEU A 707 15.77 2.31 -16.18
N VAL A 708 15.56 2.55 -14.88
CA VAL A 708 15.87 3.84 -14.24
C VAL A 708 17.38 4.14 -14.29
N ALA A 709 18.24 3.12 -14.15
CA ALA A 709 19.70 3.28 -14.25
C ALA A 709 20.16 3.62 -15.67
N LEU A 710 19.62 2.95 -16.70
CA LEU A 710 19.84 3.29 -18.10
C LEU A 710 19.42 4.74 -18.38
N GLY A 711 18.18 5.08 -18.02
CA GLY A 711 17.64 6.44 -18.19
C GLY A 711 18.48 7.50 -17.48
N THR A 712 18.89 7.25 -16.23
CA THR A 712 19.72 8.18 -15.46
C THR A 712 21.11 8.40 -16.08
N THR A 713 21.68 7.34 -16.67
CA THR A 713 23.00 7.41 -17.32
C THR A 713 22.98 8.24 -18.60
N VAL A 714 21.88 8.19 -19.38
CA VAL A 714 21.77 8.88 -20.68
C VAL A 714 21.02 10.22 -20.64
N ALA A 715 20.28 10.49 -19.55
CA ALA A 715 19.53 11.72 -19.40
C ALA A 715 20.45 12.95 -19.48
N SER A 716 20.12 13.86 -20.40
CA SER A 716 20.89 15.10 -20.65
C SER A 716 22.37 14.91 -21.06
N ASP A 717 22.76 13.75 -21.58
CA ASP A 717 24.12 13.50 -22.12
C ASP A 717 24.06 12.82 -23.49
N GLN A 718 24.25 13.60 -24.56
CA GLN A 718 24.26 13.12 -25.95
C GLN A 718 25.31 12.02 -26.19
N THR A 719 26.47 12.10 -25.54
CA THR A 719 27.56 11.13 -25.73
C THR A 719 27.18 9.77 -25.13
N ALA A 720 26.51 9.79 -23.98
CA ALA A 720 25.97 8.60 -23.35
C ALA A 720 24.77 8.01 -24.12
N GLN A 721 23.92 8.87 -24.72
CA GLN A 721 22.84 8.43 -25.61
C GLN A 721 23.38 7.72 -26.86
N ASP A 722 24.36 8.31 -27.54
CA ASP A 722 24.98 7.75 -28.75
C ASP A 722 25.72 6.44 -28.45
N LEU A 723 26.38 6.36 -27.29
CA LEU A 723 26.98 5.14 -26.77
C LEU A 723 25.93 4.05 -26.49
N ALA A 724 24.84 4.37 -25.79
CA ALA A 724 23.75 3.43 -25.52
C ALA A 724 23.07 2.92 -26.81
N LYS A 725 22.89 3.79 -27.82
CA LYS A 725 22.46 3.42 -29.17
C LYS A 725 23.44 2.42 -29.81
N SER A 726 24.76 2.67 -29.72
CA SER A 726 25.79 1.78 -30.28
C SER A 726 25.88 0.41 -29.58
N LEU A 727 25.56 0.34 -28.28
CA LEU A 727 25.51 -0.90 -27.49
C LEU A 727 24.21 -1.70 -27.72
N GLY A 728 23.27 -1.20 -28.52
CA GLY A 728 22.01 -1.90 -28.81
C GLY A 728 20.95 -1.83 -27.71
N VAL A 729 21.12 -0.94 -26.71
CA VAL A 729 20.19 -0.79 -25.58
C VAL A 729 18.75 -0.62 -26.07
N THR A 730 18.54 0.19 -27.13
CA THR A 730 17.22 0.48 -27.72
C THR A 730 16.46 -0.78 -28.17
N SER A 731 17.11 -1.70 -28.88
CA SER A 731 16.43 -2.94 -29.34
C SER A 731 16.23 -3.92 -28.19
N GLN A 732 17.17 -3.95 -27.25
CA GLN A 732 17.14 -4.85 -26.10
C GLN A 732 16.01 -4.54 -25.11
N ILE A 733 15.80 -3.24 -24.79
CA ILE A 733 14.75 -2.85 -23.84
C ILE A 733 13.36 -2.78 -24.47
N ALA A 734 13.25 -2.74 -25.81
CA ALA A 734 11.98 -2.60 -26.52
C ALA A 734 10.89 -3.59 -26.06
N LYS A 735 11.26 -4.82 -25.69
CA LYS A 735 10.36 -5.84 -25.12
C LYS A 735 9.57 -5.33 -23.90
N TYR A 736 10.18 -4.49 -23.05
CA TYR A 736 9.58 -3.97 -21.83
C TYR A 736 8.51 -2.90 -22.06
N THR A 737 8.46 -2.26 -23.23
CA THR A 737 7.40 -1.27 -23.56
C THR A 737 5.98 -1.84 -23.49
N SER A 738 5.86 -3.17 -23.61
CA SER A 738 4.61 -3.92 -23.55
C SER A 738 4.19 -4.35 -22.12
N VAL A 739 5.02 -4.11 -21.11
CA VAL A 739 4.74 -4.52 -19.73
C VAL A 739 3.76 -3.55 -19.07
N THR A 740 2.53 -4.01 -18.86
CA THR A 740 1.44 -3.25 -18.24
C THR A 740 1.32 -3.44 -16.72
N ASP A 741 1.93 -4.49 -16.17
CA ASP A 741 1.95 -4.78 -14.73
C ASP A 741 3.38 -5.08 -14.24
N PRO A 742 3.94 -4.30 -13.29
CA PRO A 742 3.46 -2.99 -12.87
C PRO A 742 3.74 -1.98 -14.00
N ALA A 743 2.77 -1.11 -14.30
CA ALA A 743 2.82 -0.18 -15.44
C ALA A 743 4.11 0.66 -15.50
N LYS A 744 4.70 0.99 -14.35
CA LYS A 744 5.99 1.68 -14.20
C LYS A 744 7.14 1.08 -15.02
N VAL A 745 7.14 -0.22 -15.30
CA VAL A 745 8.16 -0.87 -16.15
C VAL A 745 8.00 -0.43 -17.61
N GLY A 746 6.80 -0.52 -18.17
CA GLY A 746 6.51 -0.09 -19.54
C GLY A 746 6.65 1.42 -19.72
N GLU A 747 6.12 2.20 -18.78
CA GLU A 747 6.22 3.66 -18.80
C GLU A 747 7.68 4.15 -18.71
N CYS A 748 8.47 3.59 -17.78
CA CYS A 748 9.90 3.93 -17.69
C CYS A 748 10.66 3.51 -18.95
N CYS A 749 10.38 2.32 -19.50
CA CYS A 749 11.01 1.87 -20.75
C CYS A 749 10.72 2.81 -21.92
N GLN A 750 9.47 3.25 -22.09
CA GLN A 750 9.09 4.21 -23.15
C GLN A 750 9.81 5.55 -22.98
N LEU A 751 10.01 6.02 -21.74
CA LEU A 751 10.76 7.24 -21.45
C LEU A 751 12.26 7.07 -21.75
N VAL A 752 12.89 5.93 -21.43
CA VAL A 752 14.29 5.65 -21.80
C VAL A 752 14.45 5.63 -23.32
N LEU A 753 13.54 4.95 -24.04
CA LEU A 753 13.56 4.90 -25.51
C LEU A 753 13.38 6.27 -26.16
N LYS A 754 12.65 7.18 -25.52
CA LYS A 754 12.45 8.56 -25.99
C LYS A 754 13.69 9.44 -25.80
N GLU A 755 14.48 9.23 -24.73
CA GLU A 755 15.80 9.88 -24.59
C GLU A 755 16.85 9.25 -25.51
N LEU A 756 16.63 8.02 -25.99
CA LEU A 756 17.45 7.33 -26.98
C LEU A 756 16.98 7.54 -28.43
N GLN A 757 16.19 8.58 -28.70
CA GLN A 757 15.82 9.05 -30.06
C GLN A 757 16.61 10.31 -30.38
#